data_AF-A0A7Y2U4M2-F1
#
_entry.id   AF-A0A7Y2U4M2-F1
#
_cell.length_a   1.000
_cell.length_b   1.000
_cell.length_c   1.000
_cell.angle_alpha   90.00
_cell.angle_beta   90.00
_cell.angle_gamma   90.00
#
_symmetry.space_group_name_H-M   'P 1'
#
loop_
_entity.id
_entity.type
_entity.pdbx_description
1 polymer ?
#
loop_
_entity_poly.entity_id
_entity_poly.type
_entity_poly.pdbx_seq_one_letter_code
_entity_poly.pdbx_strand_id
1 'polypeptide(L)'
;MLFKNFAFSTLLFISFFNLGVAEGATISGTMNFGGQPAPECWVAFRDPGGFFIEGTGCDPSGNWASPDLPPGTYYVTAHGESWGFVSELYDGIACPWEVCEVTDGLAIVLAESDVSGIAFDLEPEERIYQLSGSVLDTDGNAVSGAVRLYNVHGGHLQDLWIDHETGFFQSEPLASGTFYAATVYTDGVLDEAWENESCVNQMCDLLTDAMPIFVPSEGNDSLHFVLESIPVDTGGHIGGQVLGPDGPLSNVGIELRNARGDGLFWVGTDAEGRYQTHLLANDSYFVVAHNDQFGLRSEVWNDVPCVEEWHCWNPGFITAHGTEIVLSGADELDIDFHLVLPPGGLISGQLVDADTGLPVMGSGMALIDVNAGHGVRNTGAGGDGMYYFSGLAPGNYKVLAEWPPEGYTPELYGGDHCPWPCDPAELGDVIVIENDTTVASGADIYLDFEGTRIVGQITRSDTGEPVNGHDGWIGVELHRANGEHLGGWGANEAGLYEIRPEGPGDYYLVATNDMERHHLMNEVWEDIPCVDECYPLAVEGADLVSLAEGETIVASFGLDPGYRISGTLNFGAEPAWDGWVNLWNASGEHVAGMGHDGMGNWMSPVLPQGAYYATAHGEFFGFVSELFDNRTCPWEACDVTAGDPIELLDGDVEGILFELEPELKDFEISGWIRDMRDQPVGGMVRLFNVLGWHVQDLWTHEAGRFRSQPLANGTYYAVTMHTDRMLDEAWKDVPCVNQMCDPMTDGTPIVVAGGDVTDLNFVLEPITAGGHIGGQVRGPDGPVAHTWVEIRNANGEHLTGATTDASGYYRTVRLAADNYYVIAQNERLGLGRMIWDDVACSEDWQCWENWFIRDHGTLVGLWNGDRPAIDFDLVVPPGGRISGQLIDAETGLPVMGGWMALIDSEVGHPVRGVGAGGDGMYHFSGLAPGRYKILAEGPPAGYTPELYGGEHCFWPCDPAGIGAEIVIESDTTAATGKNIHLDFEGTRIAGRVTRGDTGEPVDGSAGWVGLDLFSETGDWLPGSQVNEAGLYSILLDEPGPHYLAVFNDMNQHHLMNEVWHDKPCFHDCNPMAGDLITLVWGETFVADFELTAMERELPVIEHRARIHPSARIGDGSVIEENVVIHAFAYLGPDVHVTKNAQVGAFCEIGPGVYIGQNSVLGPGCFVGDNTHIDKGVWLGEASSVGHGAIIGKDVRIGDFAEIRDSVELGKSVRVASGVCIEHGTVIAKDSVIDTGNCH
;
A
#
# COMPACT_ATOMS: atom_id res chain seq x y z
N MET A 1 -3.41 -29.00 8.87
CA MET A 1 -3.95 -29.84 9.97
C MET A 1 -5.29 -30.45 9.55
N LEU A 2 -5.31 -31.36 8.56
CA LEU A 2 -6.55 -31.98 8.07
C LEU A 2 -6.24 -33.36 7.47
N PHE A 3 -5.80 -34.31 8.31
CA PHE A 3 -5.78 -35.74 7.98
C PHE A 3 -5.94 -36.58 9.24
N LYS A 4 -7.15 -36.61 9.78
CA LYS A 4 -7.58 -37.62 10.77
C LYS A 4 -9.06 -37.91 10.54
N ASN A 5 -9.46 -38.46 9.40
CA ASN A 5 -10.82 -39.03 9.23
C ASN A 5 -10.97 -39.96 8.03
N PHE A 6 -10.01 -40.87 7.80
CA PHE A 6 -10.29 -42.05 6.96
C PHE A 6 -9.65 -43.30 7.56
N ALA A 7 -10.41 -44.00 8.42
CA ALA A 7 -10.23 -45.43 8.63
C ALA A 7 -11.50 -46.10 9.18
N PHE A 8 -12.03 -47.02 8.36
CA PHE A 8 -12.80 -48.25 8.67
C PHE A 8 -14.34 -48.28 8.70
N SER A 9 -14.88 -49.22 7.90
CA SER A 9 -15.77 -50.31 8.32
C SER A 9 -15.99 -51.30 7.16
N THR A 10 -16.10 -52.64 7.23
CA THR A 10 -15.77 -53.74 8.17
C THR A 10 -16.02 -55.05 7.37
N LEU A 11 -15.37 -56.17 7.70
CA LEU A 11 -15.72 -57.53 7.23
C LEU A 11 -16.96 -58.09 7.96
N LEU A 12 -17.87 -58.83 7.30
CA LEU A 12 -18.14 -60.27 7.56
C LEU A 12 -19.33 -60.93 6.77
N PHE A 13 -18.97 -61.93 5.93
CA PHE A 13 -19.55 -63.30 5.71
C PHE A 13 -20.93 -63.61 5.07
N ILE A 14 -20.93 -64.58 4.13
CA ILE A 14 -21.49 -65.96 4.31
C ILE A 14 -21.08 -66.97 3.18
N SER A 15 -20.36 -68.02 3.62
CA SER A 15 -20.44 -69.48 3.34
C SER A 15 -20.72 -70.09 1.94
N PHE A 16 -19.79 -70.89 1.42
CA PHE A 16 -19.90 -72.37 1.26
C PHE A 16 -18.60 -72.96 0.66
N PHE A 17 -17.74 -73.60 1.46
CA PHE A 17 -17.21 -74.96 1.23
C PHE A 17 -16.26 -75.34 2.38
N ASN A 18 -16.43 -76.57 2.84
CA ASN A 18 -15.82 -77.18 4.01
C ASN A 18 -14.39 -77.65 3.69
N LEU A 19 -13.35 -77.08 4.32
CA LEU A 19 -11.98 -77.61 4.45
C LEU A 19 -11.33 -76.95 5.69
N GLY A 20 -10.48 -77.71 6.38
CA GLY A 20 -10.13 -77.52 7.79
C GLY A 20 -9.53 -76.17 8.17
N VAL A 21 -9.79 -75.77 9.42
CA VAL A 21 -9.11 -74.69 10.13
C VAL A 21 -7.60 -74.94 10.05
N ALA A 22 -6.89 -74.12 9.29
CA ALA A 22 -5.45 -73.95 9.48
C ALA A 22 -5.30 -73.05 10.71
N GLU A 23 -4.50 -73.48 11.69
CA GLU A 23 -4.02 -72.57 12.74
C GLU A 23 -3.31 -71.41 12.03
N GLY A 24 -3.77 -70.18 12.26
CA GLY A 24 -3.08 -68.99 11.75
C GLY A 24 -1.70 -68.88 12.38
N ALA A 25 -0.80 -68.19 11.68
CA ALA A 25 0.53 -67.90 12.17
C ALA A 25 0.73 -66.38 12.21
N THR A 26 1.65 -65.92 13.07
CA THR A 26 1.90 -64.49 13.26
C THR A 26 3.17 -64.04 12.54
N ILE A 27 3.19 -62.79 12.11
CA ILE A 27 4.39 -62.07 11.68
C ILE A 27 4.71 -61.04 12.77
N SER A 28 5.92 -61.06 13.32
CA SER A 28 6.29 -60.19 14.44
C SER A 28 7.67 -59.56 14.29
N GLY A 29 7.82 -58.41 14.93
CA GLY A 29 8.97 -57.57 14.72
C GLY A 29 9.17 -56.45 15.73
N THR A 30 10.14 -55.60 15.43
CA THR A 30 10.47 -54.39 16.18
C THR A 30 10.51 -53.18 15.26
N MET A 31 10.17 -52.02 15.77
CA MET A 31 10.30 -50.75 15.08
C MET A 31 11.03 -49.72 15.93
N ASN A 32 11.95 -49.02 15.27
CA ASN A 32 12.64 -47.88 15.82
C ASN A 32 12.47 -46.65 14.92
N PHE A 33 12.56 -45.47 15.52
CA PHE A 33 12.68 -44.18 14.86
C PHE A 33 14.06 -43.60 15.19
N GLY A 34 14.95 -43.48 14.21
CA GLY A 34 16.32 -43.01 14.42
C GLY A 34 17.10 -43.79 15.51
N GLY A 35 16.88 -45.11 15.60
CA GLY A 35 17.52 -46.00 16.56
C GLY A 35 16.92 -45.99 17.98
N GLN A 36 15.77 -45.36 18.20
CA GLN A 36 14.99 -45.45 19.46
C GLN A 36 13.69 -46.24 19.27
N PRO A 37 13.24 -47.02 20.27
CA PRO A 37 11.97 -47.75 20.18
C PRO A 37 10.78 -46.82 19.89
N ALA A 38 9.90 -47.23 18.97
CA ALA A 38 8.74 -46.44 18.54
C ALA A 38 7.45 -46.94 19.25
N PRO A 39 6.96 -46.26 20.31
CA PRO A 39 5.86 -46.75 21.14
C PRO A 39 4.46 -46.62 20.52
N GLU A 40 4.32 -45.90 19.41
CA GLU A 40 3.05 -45.55 18.78
C GLU A 40 3.10 -45.75 17.26
N CYS A 41 3.93 -46.67 16.78
CA CYS A 41 4.04 -46.95 15.35
C CYS A 41 2.91 -47.81 14.80
N TRP A 42 2.80 -47.78 13.47
CA TRP A 42 1.85 -48.57 12.68
C TRP A 42 2.57 -49.45 11.65
N VAL A 43 2.15 -50.71 11.55
CA VAL A 43 2.67 -51.70 10.59
C VAL A 43 1.51 -52.30 9.79
N ALA A 44 1.59 -52.25 8.47
CA ALA A 44 0.58 -52.77 7.55
C ALA A 44 1.04 -54.06 6.85
N PHE A 45 0.10 -54.99 6.65
CA PHE A 45 0.28 -56.25 5.91
C PHE A 45 -0.52 -56.23 4.62
N ARG A 46 0.14 -56.51 3.50
CA ARG A 46 -0.45 -56.46 2.15
C ARG A 46 -0.26 -57.77 1.40
N ASP A 47 -1.20 -58.10 0.51
CA ASP A 47 -1.09 -59.27 -0.35
C ASP A 47 -0.25 -59.01 -1.62
N PRO A 48 0.01 -60.01 -2.48
CA PRO A 48 0.77 -59.81 -3.71
C PRO A 48 0.11 -58.94 -4.78
N GLY A 49 -1.17 -58.61 -4.63
CA GLY A 49 -1.87 -57.62 -5.46
C GLY A 49 -1.82 -56.21 -4.87
N GLY A 50 -1.18 -56.05 -3.70
CA GLY A 50 -1.02 -54.80 -2.97
C GLY A 50 -2.21 -54.34 -2.16
N PHE A 51 -3.23 -55.19 -2.05
CA PHE A 51 -4.37 -54.92 -1.21
C PHE A 51 -3.98 -55.00 0.26
N PHE A 52 -4.41 -54.00 1.03
CA PHE A 52 -4.30 -54.00 2.48
C PHE A 52 -5.12 -55.14 3.06
N ILE A 53 -4.48 -55.97 3.88
CA ILE A 53 -5.13 -57.09 4.56
C ILE A 53 -5.45 -56.70 6.00
N GLU A 54 -4.46 -56.23 6.74
CA GLU A 54 -4.58 -55.89 8.16
C GLU A 54 -3.42 -54.99 8.59
N GLY A 55 -3.51 -54.39 9.78
CA GLY A 55 -2.43 -53.60 10.38
C GLY A 55 -2.42 -53.71 11.89
N THR A 56 -1.29 -53.37 12.49
CA THR A 56 -1.06 -53.49 13.93
C THR A 56 -0.24 -52.33 14.45
N GLY A 57 -0.52 -51.95 15.70
CA GLY A 57 0.26 -50.96 16.43
C GLY A 57 1.46 -51.58 17.15
N CYS A 58 2.33 -50.73 17.65
CA CYS A 58 3.48 -51.12 18.46
C CYS A 58 3.21 -50.98 19.96
N ASP A 59 3.89 -51.79 20.78
CA ASP A 59 3.93 -51.61 22.23
C ASP A 59 4.92 -50.50 22.64
N PRO A 60 4.94 -50.06 23.91
CA PRO A 60 5.85 -49.00 24.37
C PRO A 60 7.36 -49.31 24.23
N SER A 61 7.73 -50.53 23.88
CA SER A 61 9.10 -50.97 23.61
C SER A 61 9.37 -51.17 22.10
N GLY A 62 8.47 -50.71 21.23
CA GLY A 62 8.58 -50.80 19.78
C GLY A 62 8.31 -52.19 19.21
N ASN A 63 7.77 -53.14 19.98
CA ASN A 63 7.45 -54.47 19.46
C ASN A 63 6.06 -54.48 18.84
N TRP A 64 5.91 -55.20 17.74
CA TRP A 64 4.63 -55.38 17.06
C TRP A 64 4.44 -56.84 16.63
N ALA A 65 3.19 -57.27 16.52
CA ALA A 65 2.83 -58.58 16.01
C ALA A 65 1.50 -58.48 15.25
N SER A 66 1.44 -59.15 14.10
CA SER A 66 0.19 -59.31 13.37
C SER A 66 -0.82 -60.12 14.19
N PRO A 67 -2.13 -59.95 13.94
CA PRO A 67 -3.12 -60.97 14.25
C PRO A 67 -2.83 -62.29 13.51
N ASP A 68 -3.59 -63.35 13.81
CA ASP A 68 -3.41 -64.68 13.20
C ASP A 68 -3.68 -64.65 11.69
N LEU A 69 -2.63 -64.63 10.88
CA LEU A 69 -2.73 -64.56 9.42
C LEU A 69 -2.77 -65.98 8.80
N PRO A 70 -3.57 -66.20 7.74
CA PRO A 70 -3.56 -67.46 6.98
C PRO A 70 -2.20 -67.73 6.31
N PRO A 71 -1.83 -68.99 6.03
CA PRO A 71 -0.66 -69.29 5.20
C PRO A 71 -0.76 -68.61 3.82
N GLY A 72 0.26 -67.83 3.46
CA GLY A 72 0.22 -66.95 2.29
C GLY A 72 1.53 -66.18 2.11
N THR A 73 1.59 -65.38 1.05
CA THR A 73 2.70 -64.45 0.81
C THR A 73 2.24 -63.05 1.17
N TYR A 74 2.98 -62.36 2.03
CA TYR A 74 2.67 -61.04 2.53
C TYR A 74 3.84 -60.08 2.30
N TYR A 75 3.52 -58.80 2.10
CA TYR A 75 4.46 -57.69 2.14
C TYR A 75 4.13 -56.83 3.35
N VAL A 76 5.17 -56.30 4.00
CA VAL A 76 5.02 -55.59 5.28
C VAL A 76 5.60 -54.19 5.14
N THR A 77 4.80 -53.19 5.50
CA THR A 77 5.16 -51.77 5.44
C THR A 77 5.13 -51.19 6.85
N ALA A 78 6.18 -50.47 7.22
CA ALA A 78 6.26 -49.66 8.43
C ALA A 78 5.96 -48.20 8.09
N HIS A 79 5.01 -47.59 8.80
CA HIS A 79 4.58 -46.22 8.56
C HIS A 79 5.31 -45.23 9.47
N GLY A 80 5.86 -44.17 8.89
CA GLY A 80 6.67 -43.17 9.61
C GLY A 80 6.30 -41.72 9.38
N GLU A 81 5.59 -41.40 8.28
CA GLU A 81 5.48 -40.02 7.77
C GLU A 81 4.73 -39.11 8.72
N SER A 82 3.66 -39.61 9.34
CA SER A 82 2.88 -38.88 10.35
C SER A 82 3.70 -38.50 11.60
N TRP A 83 4.92 -39.04 11.73
CA TRP A 83 5.84 -38.78 12.81
C TRP A 83 7.16 -38.14 12.35
N GLY A 84 7.27 -37.74 11.07
CA GLY A 84 8.48 -37.11 10.49
C GLY A 84 9.59 -38.09 10.10
N PHE A 85 9.23 -39.35 9.82
CA PHE A 85 10.15 -40.42 9.39
C PHE A 85 9.70 -41.02 8.05
N VAL A 86 10.64 -41.49 7.25
CA VAL A 86 10.32 -42.09 5.95
C VAL A 86 9.73 -43.50 6.15
N SER A 87 8.54 -43.82 5.61
CA SER A 87 8.02 -45.20 5.63
C SER A 87 9.02 -46.17 5.01
N GLU A 88 8.94 -47.44 5.39
CA GLU A 88 9.85 -48.46 4.88
C GLU A 88 9.10 -49.77 4.58
N LEU A 89 9.34 -50.34 3.39
CA LEU A 89 9.01 -51.73 3.09
C LEU A 89 10.07 -52.67 3.67
N TYR A 90 9.64 -53.83 4.13
CA TYR A 90 10.55 -54.82 4.73
C TYR A 90 11.73 -55.17 3.82
N ASP A 91 12.95 -55.17 4.40
CA ASP A 91 14.29 -55.27 3.77
C ASP A 91 14.97 -53.93 3.46
N GLY A 92 14.70 -52.86 4.22
CA GLY A 92 15.47 -51.62 4.14
C GLY A 92 15.06 -50.69 3.01
N ILE A 93 13.86 -50.86 2.44
CA ILE A 93 13.43 -50.11 1.26
C ILE A 93 12.63 -48.91 1.74
N ALA A 94 13.29 -47.75 1.74
CA ALA A 94 12.66 -46.47 2.02
C ALA A 94 11.56 -46.18 0.98
N CYS A 95 10.39 -45.79 1.48
CA CYS A 95 9.13 -45.62 0.77
C CYS A 95 8.45 -44.31 1.16
N PRO A 96 9.12 -43.15 0.97
CA PRO A 96 8.57 -41.86 1.36
C PRO A 96 7.21 -41.65 0.69
N TRP A 97 6.17 -41.35 1.48
CA TRP A 97 4.81 -41.06 1.01
C TRP A 97 4.24 -42.13 0.05
N GLU A 98 4.57 -43.41 0.30
CA GLU A 98 4.13 -44.57 -0.49
C GLU A 98 4.53 -44.56 -1.99
N VAL A 99 5.67 -43.95 -2.34
CA VAL A 99 6.18 -43.90 -3.73
C VAL A 99 6.69 -45.26 -4.27
N CYS A 100 6.75 -46.30 -3.45
CA CYS A 100 7.25 -47.62 -3.83
C CYS A 100 6.13 -48.63 -4.12
N GLU A 101 6.37 -49.59 -5.00
CA GLU A 101 5.46 -50.71 -5.17
C GLU A 101 5.63 -51.65 -3.98
N VAL A 102 4.52 -52.10 -3.38
CA VAL A 102 4.55 -53.04 -2.24
C VAL A 102 5.33 -54.33 -2.55
N THR A 103 5.42 -54.69 -3.84
CA THR A 103 6.20 -55.84 -4.32
C THR A 103 7.69 -55.58 -4.44
N ASP A 104 8.15 -54.33 -4.30
CA ASP A 104 9.58 -53.98 -4.19
C ASP A 104 10.16 -54.50 -2.88
N GLY A 105 9.35 -54.58 -1.83
CA GLY A 105 9.68 -55.15 -0.53
C GLY A 105 9.98 -56.65 -0.59
N LEU A 106 10.70 -57.16 0.41
CA LEU A 106 10.96 -58.59 0.49
C LEU A 106 9.69 -59.35 0.93
N ALA A 107 9.16 -60.17 0.03
CA ALA A 107 8.01 -61.01 0.30
C ALA A 107 8.24 -61.97 1.49
N ILE A 108 7.33 -61.94 2.47
CA ILE A 108 7.29 -62.84 3.60
C ILE A 108 6.35 -64.00 3.27
N VAL A 109 6.90 -65.21 3.15
CA VAL A 109 6.09 -66.42 2.97
C VAL A 109 5.75 -66.98 4.34
N LEU A 110 4.50 -66.76 4.76
CA LEU A 110 3.94 -67.28 6.00
C LEU A 110 3.39 -68.69 5.76
N ALA A 111 3.93 -69.68 6.47
CA ALA A 111 3.43 -71.06 6.47
C ALA A 111 2.59 -71.30 7.74
N GLU A 112 2.35 -72.56 8.13
CA GLU A 112 1.70 -72.93 9.41
C GLU A 112 2.61 -72.70 10.65
N SER A 113 3.50 -71.71 10.63
CA SER A 113 4.42 -71.40 11.72
C SER A 113 4.80 -69.92 11.73
N ASP A 114 4.89 -69.33 12.93
CA ASP A 114 5.21 -67.91 13.14
C ASP A 114 6.53 -67.49 12.47
N VAL A 115 6.53 -66.28 11.93
CA VAL A 115 7.70 -65.60 11.38
C VAL A 115 8.02 -64.40 12.28
N SER A 116 9.23 -64.36 12.83
CA SER A 116 9.66 -63.31 13.76
C SER A 116 10.98 -62.69 13.33
N GLY A 117 11.26 -61.48 13.80
CA GLY A 117 12.55 -60.80 13.58
C GLY A 117 12.53 -59.83 12.40
N ILE A 118 11.34 -59.40 11.99
CA ILE A 118 11.14 -58.30 11.05
C ILE A 118 11.51 -57.02 11.80
N ALA A 119 12.48 -56.25 11.34
CA ALA A 119 12.94 -55.06 12.04
C ALA A 119 12.93 -53.86 11.10
N PHE A 120 12.37 -52.76 11.57
CA PHE A 120 12.36 -51.46 10.91
C PHE A 120 13.14 -50.46 11.77
N ASP A 121 13.92 -49.60 11.13
CA ASP A 121 14.56 -48.45 11.77
C ASP A 121 14.39 -47.28 10.84
N LEU A 122 13.28 -46.56 11.00
CA LEU A 122 12.92 -45.51 10.06
C LEU A 122 13.88 -44.34 10.23
N GLU A 123 14.40 -43.88 9.10
CA GLU A 123 15.29 -42.73 9.03
C GLU A 123 14.46 -41.43 9.15
N PRO A 124 14.96 -40.41 9.87
CA PRO A 124 14.31 -39.10 9.92
C PRO A 124 14.21 -38.52 8.52
N GLU A 125 13.09 -37.89 8.19
CA GLU A 125 12.89 -37.27 6.89
C GLU A 125 13.73 -35.98 6.78
N GLU A 126 14.87 -36.05 6.09
CA GLU A 126 15.69 -34.85 5.84
C GLU A 126 15.06 -34.01 4.70
N ARG A 127 14.44 -32.89 5.10
CA ARG A 127 14.02 -31.72 4.29
C ARG A 127 12.63 -31.81 3.68
N ILE A 128 11.78 -30.91 4.17
CA ILE A 128 10.37 -30.74 3.83
C ILE A 128 10.18 -29.35 3.19
N TYR A 129 9.48 -29.27 2.05
CA TYR A 129 9.27 -28.05 1.25
C TYR A 129 7.78 -27.78 1.09
N GLN A 130 7.33 -26.57 1.42
CA GLN A 130 5.96 -26.17 1.14
C GLN A 130 5.86 -25.72 -0.31
N LEU A 131 4.87 -26.25 -1.02
CA LEU A 131 4.46 -25.74 -2.31
C LEU A 131 3.41 -24.66 -2.08
N SER A 132 3.56 -23.51 -2.70
CA SER A 132 2.61 -22.39 -2.57
C SER A 132 2.24 -21.84 -3.93
N GLY A 133 1.22 -21.01 -4.00
CA GLY A 133 0.77 -20.51 -5.29
C GLY A 133 -0.39 -19.55 -5.21
N SER A 134 -0.87 -19.12 -6.38
CA SER A 134 -2.11 -18.37 -6.50
C SER A 134 -3.04 -18.95 -7.57
N VAL A 135 -4.34 -18.73 -7.42
CA VAL A 135 -5.37 -19.06 -8.40
C VAL A 135 -6.19 -17.81 -8.67
N LEU A 136 -6.12 -17.31 -9.90
CA LEU A 136 -6.81 -16.12 -10.37
C LEU A 136 -7.72 -16.45 -11.56
N ASP A 137 -8.70 -15.62 -11.87
CA ASP A 137 -9.44 -15.68 -13.13
C ASP A 137 -8.71 -14.91 -14.25
N THR A 138 -9.27 -14.91 -15.47
CA THR A 138 -8.69 -14.19 -16.62
C THR A 138 -8.67 -12.66 -16.45
N ASP A 139 -9.45 -12.11 -15.53
CA ASP A 139 -9.52 -10.69 -15.22
C ASP A 139 -8.58 -10.30 -14.06
N GLY A 140 -7.92 -11.29 -13.45
CA GLY A 140 -6.95 -11.14 -12.37
C GLY A 140 -7.56 -11.17 -10.97
N ASN A 141 -8.83 -11.53 -10.82
CA ASN A 141 -9.49 -11.66 -9.52
C ASN A 141 -9.14 -13.00 -8.86
N ALA A 142 -9.07 -13.02 -7.53
CA ALA A 142 -8.90 -14.25 -6.77
C ALA A 142 -10.09 -15.20 -6.98
N VAL A 143 -9.80 -16.50 -7.18
CA VAL A 143 -10.83 -17.52 -7.34
C VAL A 143 -10.90 -18.40 -6.09
N SER A 144 -12.07 -18.43 -5.45
CA SER A 144 -12.36 -19.35 -4.34
C SER A 144 -12.39 -20.81 -4.80
N GLY A 145 -11.79 -21.71 -4.03
CA GLY A 145 -11.74 -23.15 -4.34
C GLY A 145 -10.61 -23.85 -3.58
N ALA A 146 -10.09 -24.94 -4.14
CA ALA A 146 -8.88 -25.59 -3.64
C ALA A 146 -7.96 -26.05 -4.78
N VAL A 147 -6.67 -26.22 -4.48
CA VAL A 147 -5.73 -26.93 -5.34
C VAL A 147 -5.50 -28.32 -4.77
N ARG A 148 -5.85 -29.35 -5.53
CA ARG A 148 -5.67 -30.75 -5.14
C ARG A 148 -4.34 -31.28 -5.67
N LEU A 149 -3.52 -31.82 -4.76
CA LEU A 149 -2.22 -32.43 -5.07
C LEU A 149 -2.32 -33.96 -5.20
N TYR A 150 -1.58 -34.50 -6.16
CA TYR A 150 -1.50 -35.93 -6.46
C TYR A 150 -0.04 -36.42 -6.56
N ASN A 151 0.17 -37.68 -6.22
CA ASN A 151 1.45 -38.36 -6.44
C ASN A 151 1.60 -38.89 -7.88
N VAL A 152 2.78 -39.44 -8.21
CA VAL A 152 3.10 -39.98 -9.55
C VAL A 152 2.26 -41.20 -9.99
N HIS A 153 1.45 -41.75 -9.09
CA HIS A 153 0.55 -42.87 -9.35
C HIS A 153 -0.93 -42.44 -9.37
N GLY A 154 -1.21 -41.13 -9.27
CA GLY A 154 -2.57 -40.57 -9.29
C GLY A 154 -3.30 -40.67 -7.95
N GLY A 155 -2.58 -41.03 -6.87
CA GLY A 155 -3.12 -41.00 -5.51
C GLY A 155 -3.21 -39.56 -5.00
N HIS A 156 -4.35 -39.21 -4.40
CA HIS A 156 -4.58 -37.95 -3.71
C HIS A 156 -3.64 -37.79 -2.51
N LEU A 157 -3.08 -36.58 -2.34
CA LEU A 157 -2.19 -36.23 -1.24
C LEU A 157 -2.79 -35.18 -0.31
N GLN A 158 -3.24 -34.04 -0.84
CA GLN A 158 -3.74 -32.91 -0.05
C GLN A 158 -4.67 -32.02 -0.88
N ASP A 159 -5.65 -31.38 -0.23
CA ASP A 159 -6.40 -30.25 -0.77
C ASP A 159 -5.92 -28.95 -0.13
N LEU A 160 -5.53 -27.99 -0.97
CA LEU A 160 -4.98 -26.70 -0.57
C LEU A 160 -6.02 -25.62 -0.80
N TRP A 161 -6.73 -25.23 0.25
CA TRP A 161 -7.76 -24.20 0.14
C TRP A 161 -7.17 -22.86 -0.28
N ILE A 162 -7.86 -22.21 -1.20
CA ILE A 162 -7.47 -20.93 -1.77
C ILE A 162 -8.07 -19.81 -0.91
N ASP A 163 -7.23 -18.86 -0.53
CA ASP A 163 -7.62 -17.62 0.13
C ASP A 163 -8.41 -16.75 -0.85
N HIS A 164 -9.64 -16.39 -0.49
CA HIS A 164 -10.57 -15.71 -1.40
C HIS A 164 -10.22 -14.24 -1.68
N GLU A 165 -9.44 -13.57 -0.82
CA GLU A 165 -9.04 -12.17 -1.04
C GLU A 165 -7.79 -12.07 -1.91
N THR A 166 -6.90 -13.05 -1.78
CA THR A 166 -5.56 -13.01 -2.40
C THR A 166 -5.34 -14.05 -3.49
N GLY A 167 -6.23 -15.03 -3.59
CA GLY A 167 -6.09 -16.20 -4.46
C GLY A 167 -5.00 -17.16 -4.00
N PHE A 168 -4.41 -16.96 -2.82
CA PHE A 168 -3.22 -17.69 -2.37
C PHE A 168 -3.54 -19.07 -1.79
N PHE A 169 -2.69 -20.06 -2.05
CA PHE A 169 -2.77 -21.37 -1.38
C PHE A 169 -1.38 -21.87 -0.99
N GLN A 170 -1.34 -22.75 0.02
CA GLN A 170 -0.08 -23.34 0.51
C GLN A 170 -0.26 -24.78 0.99
N SER A 171 0.70 -25.64 0.64
CA SER A 171 0.76 -27.04 1.05
C SER A 171 1.36 -27.23 2.44
N GLU A 172 1.02 -28.37 3.04
CA GLU A 172 1.87 -28.92 4.09
C GLU A 172 3.24 -29.28 3.49
N PRO A 173 4.31 -29.29 4.28
CA PRO A 173 5.65 -29.53 3.77
C PRO A 173 5.79 -30.91 3.09
N LEU A 174 6.17 -30.93 1.81
CA LEU A 174 6.35 -32.11 0.95
C LEU A 174 7.83 -32.51 0.84
N ALA A 175 8.10 -33.81 0.68
CA ALA A 175 9.43 -34.28 0.31
C ALA A 175 9.79 -33.87 -1.13
N SER A 176 11.10 -33.74 -1.42
CA SER A 176 11.55 -33.50 -2.81
C SER A 176 11.10 -34.66 -3.72
N GLY A 177 10.41 -34.35 -4.81
CA GLY A 177 9.76 -35.36 -5.63
C GLY A 177 8.96 -34.79 -6.80
N THR A 178 8.29 -35.68 -7.53
CA THR A 178 7.40 -35.30 -8.62
C THR A 178 5.95 -35.43 -8.17
N PHE A 179 5.15 -34.40 -8.45
CA PHE A 179 3.75 -34.29 -8.07
C PHE A 179 2.92 -33.79 -9.26
N TYR A 180 1.61 -33.87 -9.13
CA TYR A 180 0.66 -33.29 -10.06
C TYR A 180 -0.35 -32.45 -9.27
N ALA A 181 -0.88 -31.39 -9.87
CA ALA A 181 -1.87 -30.54 -9.24
C ALA A 181 -3.01 -30.24 -10.21
N ALA A 182 -4.21 -30.10 -9.67
CA ALA A 182 -5.36 -29.55 -10.39
C ALA A 182 -6.16 -28.66 -9.45
N THR A 183 -6.76 -27.60 -9.98
CA THR A 183 -7.78 -26.87 -9.23
C THR A 183 -9.03 -27.73 -9.12
N VAL A 184 -9.72 -27.60 -7.99
CA VAL A 184 -10.97 -28.28 -7.69
C VAL A 184 -11.86 -27.30 -6.91
N TYR A 185 -13.18 -27.48 -7.02
CA TYR A 185 -14.14 -26.69 -6.24
C TYR A 185 -14.16 -25.20 -6.59
N THR A 186 -13.66 -24.83 -7.78
CA THR A 186 -13.62 -23.44 -8.24
C THR A 186 -14.97 -23.01 -8.79
N ASP A 187 -15.49 -21.88 -8.31
CA ASP A 187 -16.82 -21.39 -8.68
C ASP A 187 -16.78 -20.54 -9.97
N GLY A 188 -17.75 -20.74 -10.86
CA GLY A 188 -17.91 -19.96 -12.09
C GLY A 188 -16.80 -20.08 -13.15
N VAL A 189 -15.73 -20.84 -12.88
CA VAL A 189 -14.57 -21.03 -13.76
C VAL A 189 -14.27 -22.51 -13.99
N LEU A 190 -13.54 -22.83 -15.06
CA LEU A 190 -13.16 -24.19 -15.40
C LEU A 190 -11.98 -24.63 -14.53
N ASP A 191 -12.12 -25.77 -13.85
CA ASP A 191 -11.01 -26.45 -13.21
C ASP A 191 -9.89 -26.76 -14.23
N GLU A 192 -8.63 -26.56 -13.87
CA GLU A 192 -7.48 -26.84 -14.73
C GLU A 192 -6.40 -27.66 -14.01
N ALA A 193 -5.73 -28.52 -14.78
CA ALA A 193 -4.49 -29.14 -14.36
C ALA A 193 -3.32 -28.16 -14.53
N TRP A 194 -2.26 -28.38 -13.74
CA TRP A 194 -1.04 -27.58 -13.81
C TRP A 194 -0.49 -27.43 -15.25
N GLU A 195 -0.14 -26.19 -15.61
CA GLU A 195 0.18 -25.69 -16.97
C GLU A 195 -0.99 -25.68 -17.98
N ASN A 196 -2.17 -25.23 -17.52
CA ASN A 196 -3.23 -24.69 -18.37
C ASN A 196 -3.95 -25.72 -19.26
N GLU A 197 -4.03 -26.97 -18.81
CA GLU A 197 -4.85 -28.01 -19.44
C GLU A 197 -6.22 -28.05 -18.77
N SER A 198 -7.25 -27.66 -19.53
CA SER A 198 -8.63 -27.59 -19.02
C SER A 198 -9.13 -28.96 -18.58
N CYS A 199 -9.52 -29.04 -17.31
CA CYS A 199 -9.99 -30.24 -16.62
C CYS A 199 -11.48 -30.11 -16.26
N VAL A 200 -12.32 -29.88 -17.27
CA VAL A 200 -13.78 -29.80 -17.10
C VAL A 200 -14.29 -30.98 -16.25
N ASN A 201 -14.88 -30.69 -15.09
CA ASN A 201 -15.45 -31.67 -14.15
C ASN A 201 -14.47 -32.78 -13.70
N GLN A 202 -13.19 -32.44 -13.56
CA GLN A 202 -12.11 -33.38 -13.21
C GLN A 202 -11.99 -34.58 -14.18
N MET A 203 -12.40 -34.43 -15.45
CA MET A 203 -12.36 -35.52 -16.44
C MET A 203 -11.00 -35.73 -17.13
N CYS A 204 -10.02 -34.87 -16.89
CA CYS A 204 -8.66 -35.05 -17.41
C CYS A 204 -7.96 -36.24 -16.74
N ASP A 205 -7.07 -36.92 -17.46
CA ASP A 205 -6.19 -37.93 -16.88
C ASP A 205 -4.90 -37.23 -16.45
N LEU A 206 -4.82 -36.87 -15.17
CA LEU A 206 -3.73 -36.08 -14.61
C LEU A 206 -2.35 -36.71 -14.83
N LEU A 207 -2.25 -38.04 -14.99
CA LEU A 207 -0.98 -38.71 -15.22
C LEU A 207 -0.52 -38.65 -16.68
N THR A 208 -1.43 -38.39 -17.62
CA THR A 208 -1.11 -38.29 -19.05
C THR A 208 -1.19 -36.87 -19.59
N ASP A 209 -2.06 -36.04 -19.02
CA ASP A 209 -2.47 -34.76 -19.56
C ASP A 209 -1.82 -33.59 -18.81
N ALA A 210 -1.61 -33.70 -17.49
CA ALA A 210 -1.01 -32.62 -16.69
C ALA A 210 0.52 -32.61 -16.77
N MET A 211 1.11 -31.41 -16.70
CA MET A 211 2.57 -31.30 -16.53
C MET A 211 2.99 -31.68 -15.11
N PRO A 212 4.05 -32.48 -14.94
CA PRO A 212 4.54 -32.84 -13.61
C PRO A 212 5.20 -31.64 -12.94
N ILE A 213 4.86 -31.41 -11.67
CA ILE A 213 5.52 -30.45 -10.79
C ILE A 213 6.73 -31.14 -10.16
N PHE A 214 7.90 -30.50 -10.24
CA PHE A 214 9.12 -31.04 -9.66
C PHE A 214 9.52 -30.22 -8.44
N VAL A 215 9.33 -30.76 -7.23
CA VAL A 215 9.77 -30.11 -5.99
C VAL A 215 11.26 -30.41 -5.79
N PRO A 216 12.17 -29.41 -5.94
CA PRO A 216 13.61 -29.65 -5.90
C PRO A 216 14.13 -29.84 -4.47
N SER A 217 15.38 -30.32 -4.36
CA SER A 217 16.08 -30.46 -3.07
C SER A 217 16.60 -29.14 -2.47
N GLU A 218 16.43 -28.01 -3.17
CA GLU A 218 16.67 -26.61 -2.76
C GLU A 218 15.81 -25.67 -3.66
N GLY A 219 14.79 -24.98 -3.09
CA GLY A 219 13.93 -24.00 -3.78
C GLY A 219 12.45 -24.06 -3.34
N ASN A 220 11.67 -22.98 -3.56
CA ASN A 220 10.20 -22.98 -3.49
C ASN A 220 9.68 -22.67 -4.91
N ASP A 221 8.89 -23.56 -5.50
CA ASP A 221 8.18 -23.27 -6.74
C ASP A 221 6.82 -22.68 -6.38
N SER A 222 6.50 -21.52 -6.97
CA SER A 222 5.18 -20.93 -6.85
C SER A 222 4.33 -21.34 -8.04
N LEU A 223 3.23 -22.06 -7.78
CA LEU A 223 2.27 -22.43 -8.82
C LEU A 223 1.29 -21.28 -9.03
N HIS A 224 1.13 -20.81 -10.26
CA HIS A 224 0.14 -19.78 -10.59
C HIS A 224 -0.86 -20.33 -11.61
N PHE A 225 -2.13 -20.43 -11.21
CA PHE A 225 -3.25 -20.82 -12.06
C PHE A 225 -4.01 -19.57 -12.50
N VAL A 226 -4.40 -19.53 -13.78
CA VAL A 226 -5.30 -18.50 -14.34
C VAL A 226 -6.46 -19.24 -15.00
N LEU A 227 -7.63 -19.21 -14.39
CA LEU A 227 -8.77 -20.03 -14.77
C LEU A 227 -9.71 -19.27 -15.71
N GLU A 228 -10.14 -19.96 -16.78
CA GLU A 228 -11.14 -19.42 -17.72
C GLU A 228 -12.55 -19.51 -17.13
N SER A 229 -13.34 -18.43 -17.20
CA SER A 229 -14.75 -18.45 -16.80
C SER A 229 -15.56 -19.43 -17.64
N ILE A 230 -16.52 -20.10 -17.01
CA ILE A 230 -17.51 -20.91 -17.72
C ILE A 230 -18.39 -19.95 -18.54
N PRO A 231 -18.41 -20.02 -19.87
CA PRO A 231 -19.23 -19.09 -20.65
C PRO A 231 -20.71 -19.28 -20.30
N VAL A 232 -21.36 -18.18 -19.87
CA VAL A 232 -22.75 -18.12 -19.35
C VAL A 232 -23.78 -18.75 -20.30
N ASP A 233 -23.45 -18.85 -21.59
CA ASP A 233 -24.29 -19.43 -22.64
C ASP A 233 -24.15 -20.96 -22.80
N THR A 234 -23.33 -21.62 -21.96
CA THR A 234 -22.89 -23.02 -22.14
C THR A 234 -22.96 -23.91 -20.90
N GLY A 235 -23.62 -23.49 -19.81
CA GLY A 235 -23.78 -24.27 -18.57
C GLY A 235 -25.22 -24.35 -18.06
N GLY A 236 -25.44 -24.97 -16.89
CA GLY A 236 -26.73 -25.04 -16.20
C GLY A 236 -26.60 -25.52 -14.75
N HIS A 237 -27.62 -25.29 -13.92
CA HIS A 237 -27.67 -25.75 -12.52
C HIS A 237 -28.44 -27.06 -12.38
N ILE A 238 -28.12 -27.87 -11.37
CA ILE A 238 -28.90 -29.05 -10.98
C ILE A 238 -29.55 -28.74 -9.63
N GLY A 239 -30.86 -28.94 -9.50
CA GLY A 239 -31.57 -28.65 -8.26
C GLY A 239 -32.81 -29.50 -8.08
N GLY A 240 -33.37 -29.47 -6.87
CA GLY A 240 -34.57 -30.23 -6.51
C GLY A 240 -34.90 -30.11 -5.04
N GLN A 241 -35.80 -30.97 -4.55
CA GLN A 241 -36.26 -31.01 -3.16
C GLN A 241 -36.07 -32.40 -2.53
N VAL A 242 -35.54 -32.45 -1.31
CA VAL A 242 -35.39 -33.66 -0.51
C VAL A 242 -36.49 -33.75 0.54
N LEU A 243 -37.22 -34.86 0.50
CA LEU A 243 -38.34 -35.15 1.39
C LEU A 243 -38.08 -36.43 2.18
N GLY A 244 -38.34 -36.37 3.48
CA GLY A 244 -38.41 -37.53 4.37
C GLY A 244 -39.85 -37.97 4.61
N PRO A 245 -40.06 -38.96 5.50
CA PRO A 245 -41.39 -39.48 5.82
C PRO A 245 -42.36 -38.42 6.42
N ASP A 246 -41.81 -37.42 7.10
CA ASP A 246 -42.56 -36.43 7.88
C ASP A 246 -42.57 -35.02 7.24
N GLY A 247 -41.92 -34.83 6.09
CA GLY A 247 -41.85 -33.53 5.42
C GLY A 247 -40.49 -33.26 4.76
N PRO A 248 -40.22 -32.02 4.36
CA PRO A 248 -38.91 -31.62 3.84
C PRO A 248 -37.80 -31.78 4.86
N LEU A 249 -36.58 -32.06 4.37
CA LEU A 249 -35.40 -32.26 5.19
C LEU A 249 -34.36 -31.20 4.86
N SER A 250 -34.01 -30.38 5.85
CA SER A 250 -32.88 -29.45 5.78
C SER A 250 -31.56 -30.14 6.08
N ASN A 251 -30.45 -29.54 5.66
CA ASN A 251 -29.08 -30.04 5.89
C ASN A 251 -28.83 -31.47 5.41
N VAL A 252 -29.55 -31.93 4.37
CA VAL A 252 -29.20 -33.18 3.69
C VAL A 252 -28.06 -32.89 2.72
N GLY A 253 -26.96 -33.61 2.86
CA GLY A 253 -25.82 -33.51 1.93
C GLY A 253 -26.15 -34.13 0.58
N ILE A 254 -26.22 -33.31 -0.45
CA ILE A 254 -26.35 -33.76 -1.85
C ILE A 254 -24.97 -33.74 -2.49
N GLU A 255 -24.42 -34.92 -2.75
CA GLU A 255 -23.16 -35.07 -3.45
C GLU A 255 -23.39 -35.07 -4.97
N LEU A 256 -22.73 -34.13 -5.66
CA LEU A 256 -22.62 -34.15 -7.11
C LEU A 256 -21.45 -35.02 -7.55
N ARG A 257 -21.68 -35.85 -8.57
CA ARG A 257 -20.68 -36.72 -9.16
C ARG A 257 -20.60 -36.55 -10.67
N ASN A 258 -19.39 -36.69 -11.22
CA ASN A 258 -19.15 -36.60 -12.66
C ASN A 258 -19.62 -37.85 -13.42
N ALA A 259 -19.43 -37.87 -14.74
CA ALA A 259 -19.82 -38.99 -15.60
C ALA A 259 -19.13 -40.34 -15.28
N ARG A 260 -17.98 -40.35 -14.58
CA ARG A 260 -17.30 -41.56 -14.09
C ARG A 260 -17.85 -42.05 -12.74
N GLY A 261 -18.69 -41.25 -12.09
CA GLY A 261 -19.19 -41.48 -10.74
C GLY A 261 -18.21 -41.01 -9.66
N ASP A 262 -17.19 -40.23 -10.01
CA ASP A 262 -16.25 -39.64 -9.04
C ASP A 262 -16.92 -38.44 -8.35
N GLY A 263 -16.65 -38.26 -7.04
CA GLY A 263 -17.15 -37.14 -6.25
C GLY A 263 -16.61 -35.81 -6.74
N LEU A 264 -17.51 -34.87 -7.04
CA LEU A 264 -17.18 -33.47 -7.26
C LEU A 264 -17.33 -32.78 -5.91
N PHE A 265 -18.44 -32.09 -5.66
CA PHE A 265 -18.68 -31.30 -4.44
C PHE A 265 -20.08 -31.61 -3.87
N TRP A 266 -20.39 -30.97 -2.75
CA TRP A 266 -21.62 -31.18 -2.00
C TRP A 266 -22.45 -29.90 -1.99
N VAL A 267 -23.77 -30.03 -1.92
CA VAL A 267 -24.69 -28.93 -1.61
C VAL A 267 -25.67 -29.37 -0.53
N GLY A 268 -25.93 -28.49 0.43
CA GLY A 268 -26.93 -28.70 1.47
C GLY A 268 -28.35 -28.40 0.98
N THR A 269 -29.35 -28.90 1.71
CA THR A 269 -30.75 -28.51 1.52
C THR A 269 -31.17 -27.42 2.49
N ASP A 270 -31.99 -26.46 2.02
CA ASP A 270 -32.59 -25.39 2.83
C ASP A 270 -33.68 -25.91 3.80
N ALA A 271 -34.29 -25.00 4.58
CA ALA A 271 -35.37 -25.33 5.52
C ALA A 271 -36.61 -25.98 4.85
N GLU A 272 -36.82 -25.71 3.56
CA GLU A 272 -37.85 -26.35 2.75
C GLU A 272 -37.33 -27.58 1.99
N GLY A 273 -36.14 -28.07 2.31
CA GLY A 273 -35.51 -29.23 1.69
C GLY A 273 -35.03 -29.00 0.26
N ARG A 274 -34.97 -27.76 -0.23
CA ARG A 274 -34.55 -27.46 -1.60
C ARG A 274 -33.04 -27.33 -1.67
N TYR A 275 -32.45 -27.77 -2.77
CA TYR A 275 -31.04 -27.58 -3.06
C TYR A 275 -30.86 -27.16 -4.53
N GLN A 276 -29.77 -26.48 -4.81
CA GLN A 276 -29.33 -26.15 -6.16
C GLN A 276 -27.81 -26.12 -6.17
N THR A 277 -27.19 -26.69 -7.20
CA THR A 277 -25.75 -26.56 -7.44
C THR A 277 -25.41 -25.14 -7.89
N HIS A 278 -24.12 -24.80 -7.91
CA HIS A 278 -23.62 -23.68 -8.70
C HIS A 278 -23.73 -23.98 -10.22
N LEU A 279 -23.29 -23.04 -11.07
CA LEU A 279 -23.35 -23.15 -12.51
C LEU A 279 -22.37 -24.23 -13.00
N LEU A 280 -22.90 -25.32 -13.56
CA LEU A 280 -22.10 -26.45 -14.04
C LEU A 280 -21.88 -26.39 -15.55
N ALA A 281 -20.73 -26.89 -16.00
CA ALA A 281 -20.46 -27.08 -17.41
C ALA A 281 -21.43 -28.10 -18.05
N ASN A 282 -21.63 -28.01 -19.37
CA ASN A 282 -22.41 -29.01 -20.11
C ASN A 282 -21.75 -30.39 -20.07
N ASP A 283 -22.35 -31.31 -19.34
CA ASP A 283 -21.87 -32.67 -19.18
C ASP A 283 -22.95 -33.59 -18.59
N SER A 284 -22.59 -34.85 -18.36
CA SER A 284 -23.37 -35.85 -17.65
C SER A 284 -22.95 -35.95 -16.18
N TYR A 285 -23.93 -35.90 -15.29
CA TYR A 285 -23.75 -35.96 -13.84
C TYR A 285 -24.62 -37.03 -13.20
N PHE A 286 -24.25 -37.40 -11.98
CA PHE A 286 -25.07 -38.16 -11.05
C PHE A 286 -25.17 -37.38 -9.74
N VAL A 287 -26.29 -37.50 -9.04
CA VAL A 287 -26.47 -36.91 -7.70
C VAL A 287 -26.86 -37.97 -6.70
N VAL A 288 -26.30 -37.86 -5.50
CA VAL A 288 -26.52 -38.78 -4.38
C VAL A 288 -26.94 -37.97 -3.16
N ALA A 289 -28.10 -38.30 -2.59
CA ALA A 289 -28.52 -37.76 -1.31
C ALA A 289 -27.98 -38.65 -0.20
N HIS A 290 -27.06 -38.12 0.60
CA HIS A 290 -26.59 -38.78 1.81
C HIS A 290 -27.31 -38.20 3.01
N ASN A 291 -27.82 -39.08 3.87
CA ASN A 291 -28.58 -38.64 5.03
C ASN A 291 -28.16 -39.39 6.26
N ASP A 292 -26.94 -39.07 6.65
CA ASP A 292 -26.32 -39.62 7.83
C ASP A 292 -26.63 -38.81 9.09
N GLN A 293 -27.63 -37.91 9.06
CA GLN A 293 -28.08 -37.13 10.22
C GLN A 293 -29.43 -37.64 10.75
N PHE A 294 -30.33 -38.08 9.86
CA PHE A 294 -31.68 -38.53 10.23
C PHE A 294 -31.84 -40.05 10.28
N GLY A 295 -30.77 -40.82 10.04
CA GLY A 295 -30.81 -42.29 9.97
C GLY A 295 -31.70 -42.83 8.84
N LEU A 296 -31.96 -41.98 7.84
CA LEU A 296 -32.67 -42.33 6.61
C LEU A 296 -31.67 -42.94 5.63
N ARG A 297 -32.15 -43.82 4.76
CA ARG A 297 -31.28 -44.51 3.81
C ARG A 297 -30.86 -43.55 2.70
N SER A 298 -29.56 -43.38 2.51
CA SER A 298 -28.97 -42.66 1.37
C SER A 298 -29.41 -43.26 0.03
N GLU A 299 -29.55 -42.40 -0.97
CA GLU A 299 -30.15 -42.74 -2.25
C GLU A 299 -29.36 -42.10 -3.39
N VAL A 300 -29.09 -42.88 -4.43
CA VAL A 300 -28.68 -42.34 -5.74
C VAL A 300 -29.97 -41.93 -6.45
N TRP A 301 -30.00 -40.73 -7.03
CA TRP A 301 -31.22 -40.12 -7.55
C TRP A 301 -32.05 -41.06 -8.44
N ASN A 302 -33.39 -40.93 -8.31
CA ASN A 302 -34.44 -41.70 -8.98
C ASN A 302 -34.76 -43.06 -8.32
N ASP A 303 -35.01 -43.06 -7.01
CA ASP A 303 -35.45 -44.21 -6.21
C ASP A 303 -34.43 -45.38 -6.21
N VAL A 304 -33.12 -45.09 -6.23
CA VAL A 304 -32.06 -46.10 -6.20
C VAL A 304 -31.44 -46.18 -4.79
N PRO A 305 -32.02 -47.01 -3.90
CA PRO A 305 -31.57 -47.09 -2.52
C PRO A 305 -30.20 -47.74 -2.39
N CYS A 306 -29.34 -47.16 -1.57
CA CYS A 306 -28.11 -47.79 -1.14
C CYS A 306 -28.42 -48.82 -0.05
N VAL A 307 -28.55 -50.09 -0.46
CA VAL A 307 -28.92 -51.20 0.44
C VAL A 307 -27.89 -51.41 1.55
N GLU A 308 -26.63 -51.13 1.24
CA GLU A 308 -25.50 -51.02 2.16
C GLU A 308 -24.85 -49.65 1.93
N GLU A 309 -24.39 -49.02 3.00
CA GLU A 309 -23.92 -47.62 3.01
C GLU A 309 -22.82 -47.36 1.98
N TRP A 310 -21.86 -48.28 1.85
CA TRP A 310 -20.74 -48.18 0.91
C TRP A 310 -21.14 -48.13 -0.57
N HIS A 311 -22.35 -48.57 -0.96
CA HIS A 311 -22.79 -48.52 -2.36
C HIS A 311 -22.97 -47.07 -2.86
N CYS A 312 -23.37 -46.14 -1.99
CA CYS A 312 -23.50 -44.72 -2.30
C CYS A 312 -22.15 -44.02 -2.47
N TRP A 313 -21.06 -44.69 -2.08
CA TRP A 313 -19.68 -44.20 -2.20
C TRP A 313 -18.92 -44.87 -3.36
N ASN A 314 -19.53 -45.87 -4.03
CA ASN A 314 -18.88 -46.66 -5.06
C ASN A 314 -19.19 -46.10 -6.47
N PRO A 315 -18.20 -45.53 -7.19
CA PRO A 315 -18.42 -44.96 -8.53
C PRO A 315 -19.00 -45.96 -9.53
N GLY A 316 -18.59 -47.23 -9.44
CA GLY A 316 -19.08 -48.31 -10.28
C GLY A 316 -20.54 -48.70 -9.99
N PHE A 317 -21.02 -48.56 -8.76
CA PHE A 317 -22.43 -48.77 -8.43
C PHE A 317 -23.29 -47.63 -8.98
N ILE A 318 -22.85 -46.39 -8.75
CA ILE A 318 -23.56 -45.18 -9.15
C ILE A 318 -23.71 -45.12 -10.66
N THR A 319 -22.65 -45.36 -11.42
CA THR A 319 -22.71 -45.39 -12.89
C THR A 319 -23.52 -46.57 -13.45
N ALA A 320 -23.59 -47.69 -12.73
CA ALA A 320 -24.35 -48.88 -13.18
C ALA A 320 -25.85 -48.82 -12.84
N HIS A 321 -26.23 -48.07 -11.81
CA HIS A 321 -27.58 -48.11 -11.23
C HIS A 321 -28.27 -46.74 -11.15
N GLY A 322 -27.52 -45.65 -11.08
CA GLY A 322 -28.04 -44.29 -11.05
C GLY A 322 -28.61 -43.83 -12.39
N THR A 323 -29.42 -42.78 -12.33
CA THR A 323 -29.94 -42.10 -13.53
C THR A 323 -29.04 -40.93 -13.89
N GLU A 324 -28.54 -40.92 -15.13
CA GLU A 324 -27.69 -39.86 -15.67
C GLU A 324 -28.51 -38.57 -15.89
N ILE A 325 -27.96 -37.43 -15.42
CA ILE A 325 -28.50 -36.07 -15.61
C ILE A 325 -27.61 -35.37 -16.63
N VAL A 326 -28.17 -34.90 -17.75
CA VAL A 326 -27.40 -34.30 -18.84
C VAL A 326 -27.70 -32.81 -18.94
N LEU A 327 -26.69 -31.97 -18.70
CA LEU A 327 -26.80 -30.52 -18.88
C LEU A 327 -26.43 -30.10 -20.31
N SER A 328 -27.25 -29.26 -20.92
CA SER A 328 -27.05 -28.76 -22.28
C SER A 328 -27.45 -27.27 -22.44
N GLY A 329 -26.97 -26.42 -21.54
CA GLY A 329 -27.15 -24.96 -21.57
C GLY A 329 -28.45 -24.48 -20.90
N ALA A 330 -29.00 -25.27 -19.98
CA ALA A 330 -30.19 -24.94 -19.20
C ALA A 330 -30.18 -25.70 -17.86
N ASP A 331 -30.90 -25.15 -16.88
CA ASP A 331 -31.02 -25.75 -15.54
C ASP A 331 -31.95 -26.97 -15.52
N GLU A 332 -31.60 -27.96 -14.71
CA GLU A 332 -32.38 -29.15 -14.40
C GLU A 332 -32.77 -29.12 -12.90
N LEU A 333 -33.93 -28.52 -12.60
CA LEU A 333 -34.36 -28.19 -11.22
C LEU A 333 -35.43 -29.13 -10.63
N ASP A 334 -35.77 -30.22 -11.32
CA ASP A 334 -36.80 -31.20 -10.89
C ASP A 334 -36.17 -32.52 -10.37
N ILE A 335 -35.03 -32.44 -9.69
CA ILE A 335 -34.23 -33.59 -9.23
C ILE A 335 -34.59 -33.89 -7.76
N ASP A 336 -35.82 -34.34 -7.51
CA ASP A 336 -36.33 -34.56 -6.15
C ASP A 336 -35.91 -35.92 -5.55
N PHE A 337 -35.75 -35.99 -4.22
CA PHE A 337 -35.48 -37.21 -3.44
C PHE A 337 -36.57 -37.51 -2.42
N HIS A 338 -36.83 -38.80 -2.19
CA HIS A 338 -37.80 -39.29 -1.19
C HIS A 338 -37.19 -40.35 -0.26
N LEU A 339 -36.45 -39.89 0.75
CA LEU A 339 -35.68 -40.76 1.63
C LEU A 339 -36.55 -41.55 2.61
N VAL A 340 -36.19 -42.83 2.82
CA VAL A 340 -36.96 -43.77 3.65
C VAL A 340 -36.11 -44.41 4.75
N LEU A 341 -36.76 -44.84 5.85
CA LEU A 341 -36.10 -45.56 6.93
C LEU A 341 -35.58 -46.96 6.48
N PRO A 342 -34.38 -47.39 6.94
CA PRO A 342 -33.91 -48.76 6.75
C PRO A 342 -34.82 -49.78 7.47
N PRO A 343 -34.95 -51.03 6.97
CA PRO A 343 -35.67 -52.09 7.68
C PRO A 343 -34.96 -52.48 8.99
N GLY A 344 -35.67 -52.40 10.13
CA GLY A 344 -35.18 -52.76 11.47
C GLY A 344 -35.45 -51.66 12.51
N GLY A 345 -35.19 -51.93 13.79
CA GLY A 345 -35.33 -50.93 14.86
C GLY A 345 -34.30 -49.79 14.77
N LEU A 346 -34.61 -48.66 15.38
CA LEU A 346 -33.79 -47.44 15.38
C LEU A 346 -33.53 -46.99 16.83
N ILE A 347 -32.29 -46.66 17.16
CA ILE A 347 -31.92 -45.90 18.36
C ILE A 347 -31.34 -44.57 17.90
N SER A 348 -31.74 -43.44 18.50
CA SER A 348 -31.12 -42.14 18.25
C SER A 348 -31.02 -41.28 19.50
N GLY A 349 -30.03 -40.39 19.53
CA GLY A 349 -29.82 -39.42 20.58
C GLY A 349 -28.87 -38.31 20.13
N GLN A 350 -28.66 -37.33 20.99
CA GLN A 350 -27.70 -36.25 20.78
C GLN A 350 -26.56 -36.35 21.79
N LEU A 351 -25.35 -36.04 21.34
CA LEU A 351 -24.20 -35.83 22.20
C LEU A 351 -24.13 -34.34 22.53
N VAL A 352 -24.19 -34.01 23.82
CA VAL A 352 -24.33 -32.65 24.31
C VAL A 352 -23.21 -32.36 25.29
N ASP A 353 -22.69 -31.16 25.24
CA ASP A 353 -21.75 -30.65 26.23
C ASP A 353 -22.52 -30.35 27.52
N ALA A 354 -22.15 -31.00 28.62
CA ALA A 354 -22.86 -30.87 29.88
C ALA A 354 -22.79 -29.45 30.47
N ASP A 355 -21.71 -28.71 30.19
CA ASP A 355 -21.46 -27.38 30.72
C ASP A 355 -22.14 -26.29 29.88
N THR A 356 -22.02 -26.40 28.55
CA THR A 356 -22.46 -25.34 27.63
C THR A 356 -23.85 -25.60 27.04
N GLY A 357 -24.29 -26.86 27.02
CA GLY A 357 -25.52 -27.29 26.36
C GLY A 357 -25.44 -27.30 24.83
N LEU A 358 -24.27 -26.98 24.25
CA LEU A 358 -24.03 -27.06 22.82
C LEU A 358 -23.77 -28.53 22.41
N PRO A 359 -24.06 -28.90 21.16
CA PRO A 359 -23.75 -30.24 20.68
C PRO A 359 -22.24 -30.52 20.61
N VAL A 360 -21.85 -31.78 20.81
CA VAL A 360 -20.46 -32.25 20.68
C VAL A 360 -20.31 -33.10 19.43
N MET A 361 -19.42 -32.70 18.54
CA MET A 361 -19.15 -33.42 17.29
C MET A 361 -18.00 -34.41 17.41
N GLY A 362 -17.93 -35.37 16.48
CA GLY A 362 -16.72 -36.15 16.23
C GLY A 362 -16.42 -37.26 17.25
N SER A 363 -17.27 -37.47 18.25
CA SER A 363 -17.14 -38.62 19.15
C SER A 363 -17.54 -39.92 18.44
N GLY A 364 -16.74 -40.97 18.63
CA GLY A 364 -17.15 -42.33 18.28
C GLY A 364 -18.24 -42.84 19.22
N MET A 365 -19.34 -43.32 18.67
CA MET A 365 -20.49 -43.88 19.39
C MET A 365 -20.53 -45.40 19.22
N ALA A 366 -20.49 -46.15 20.31
CA ALA A 366 -20.53 -47.60 20.32
C ALA A 366 -21.88 -48.13 20.83
N LEU A 367 -22.48 -49.04 20.08
CA LEU A 367 -23.65 -49.80 20.46
C LEU A 367 -23.26 -51.16 21.02
N ILE A 368 -23.75 -51.48 22.21
CA ILE A 368 -23.36 -52.66 22.97
C ILE A 368 -24.60 -53.53 23.20
N ASP A 369 -24.61 -54.77 22.69
CA ASP A 369 -25.63 -55.76 23.03
C ASP A 369 -25.30 -56.35 24.40
N VAL A 370 -26.25 -56.16 25.31
CA VAL A 370 -26.13 -56.55 26.73
C VAL A 370 -25.88 -58.05 26.90
N ASN A 371 -26.32 -58.89 25.96
CA ASN A 371 -26.13 -60.35 26.01
C ASN A 371 -24.81 -60.81 25.37
N ALA A 372 -24.27 -60.04 24.42
CA ALA A 372 -23.00 -60.36 23.75
C ALA A 372 -21.77 -59.86 24.54
N GLY A 373 -21.93 -58.77 25.31
CA GLY A 373 -20.88 -58.25 26.20
C GLY A 373 -19.68 -57.61 25.48
N HIS A 374 -19.82 -57.28 24.19
CA HIS A 374 -18.86 -56.55 23.38
C HIS A 374 -19.59 -55.63 22.40
N GLY A 375 -18.89 -54.62 21.87
CA GLY A 375 -19.43 -53.70 20.85
C GLY A 375 -19.94 -54.46 19.63
N VAL A 376 -21.11 -54.07 19.15
CA VAL A 376 -21.83 -54.75 18.05
C VAL A 376 -21.84 -53.87 16.81
N ARG A 377 -21.82 -52.55 17.00
CA ARG A 377 -21.82 -51.56 15.94
C ARG A 377 -21.27 -50.23 16.45
N ASN A 378 -20.57 -49.49 15.60
CA ASN A 378 -20.13 -48.14 15.89
C ASN A 378 -20.74 -47.17 14.86
N THR A 379 -20.93 -45.92 15.27
CA THR A 379 -21.27 -44.76 14.41
C THR A 379 -20.53 -43.53 14.93
N GLY A 380 -20.56 -42.41 14.22
CA GLY A 380 -20.08 -41.11 14.71
C GLY A 380 -21.23 -40.24 15.20
N ALA A 381 -20.95 -39.30 16.10
CA ALA A 381 -21.81 -38.15 16.33
C ALA A 381 -21.55 -37.09 15.24
N GLY A 382 -22.62 -36.66 14.55
CA GLY A 382 -22.58 -35.65 13.49
C GLY A 382 -22.18 -34.25 13.99
N GLY A 383 -22.11 -33.27 13.09
CA GLY A 383 -21.75 -31.88 13.43
C GLY A 383 -22.71 -31.21 14.41
N ASP A 384 -23.98 -31.61 14.40
CA ASP A 384 -25.04 -31.21 15.33
C ASP A 384 -25.11 -32.12 16.59
N GLY A 385 -24.11 -32.97 16.80
CA GLY A 385 -24.02 -33.95 17.88
C GLY A 385 -25.00 -35.12 17.75
N MET A 386 -25.81 -35.20 16.70
CA MET A 386 -26.79 -36.27 16.55
C MET A 386 -26.10 -37.60 16.19
N TYR A 387 -26.62 -38.70 16.72
CA TYR A 387 -26.17 -40.03 16.38
C TYR A 387 -27.35 -41.01 16.33
N TYR A 388 -27.21 -42.07 15.52
CA TYR A 388 -28.23 -43.13 15.45
C TYR A 388 -27.65 -44.50 15.11
N PHE A 389 -28.40 -45.53 15.47
CA PHE A 389 -28.19 -46.92 15.09
C PHE A 389 -29.48 -47.45 14.48
N SER A 390 -29.49 -47.66 13.16
CA SER A 390 -30.66 -48.13 12.41
C SER A 390 -30.59 -49.63 12.09
N GLY A 391 -31.68 -50.25 11.61
CA GLY A 391 -31.63 -51.66 11.17
C GLY A 391 -31.43 -52.68 12.29
N LEU A 392 -31.77 -52.33 13.53
CA LEU A 392 -31.51 -53.15 14.71
C LEU A 392 -32.50 -54.31 14.83
N ALA A 393 -31.97 -55.48 15.19
CA ALA A 393 -32.80 -56.61 15.57
C ALA A 393 -33.46 -56.37 16.95
N PRO A 394 -34.53 -57.10 17.28
CA PRO A 394 -35.13 -57.02 18.61
C PRO A 394 -34.13 -57.46 19.68
N GLY A 395 -33.87 -56.62 20.67
CA GLY A 395 -32.77 -56.81 21.61
C GLY A 395 -32.67 -55.73 22.68
N ASN A 396 -31.70 -55.90 23.59
CA ASN A 396 -31.38 -54.96 24.66
C ASN A 396 -30.00 -54.38 24.40
N TYR A 397 -29.92 -53.06 24.31
CA TYR A 397 -28.71 -52.36 23.90
C TYR A 397 -28.32 -51.29 24.93
N LYS A 398 -27.04 -50.91 24.94
CA LYS A 398 -26.51 -49.71 25.59
C LYS A 398 -25.73 -48.89 24.57
N VAL A 399 -25.64 -47.58 24.80
CA VAL A 399 -24.85 -46.67 23.98
C VAL A 399 -23.75 -46.05 24.82
N LEU A 400 -22.53 -46.01 24.27
CA LEU A 400 -21.33 -45.45 24.86
C LEU A 400 -20.73 -44.42 23.89
N ALA A 401 -20.39 -43.23 24.37
CA ALA A 401 -19.45 -42.35 23.69
C ALA A 401 -18.01 -42.84 24.00
N GLU A 402 -17.45 -43.65 23.11
CA GLU A 402 -16.23 -44.45 23.40
C GLU A 402 -14.94 -43.64 23.23
N TRP A 403 -14.95 -42.68 22.30
CA TRP A 403 -13.79 -41.87 21.93
C TRP A 403 -14.21 -40.42 21.76
N PRO A 404 -14.61 -39.72 22.84
CA PRO A 404 -14.97 -38.32 22.73
C PRO A 404 -13.73 -37.46 22.42
N PRO A 405 -13.92 -36.25 21.86
CA PRO A 405 -12.82 -35.33 21.58
C PRO A 405 -11.96 -35.06 22.82
N GLU A 406 -10.70 -34.68 22.61
CA GLU A 406 -9.76 -34.39 23.70
C GLU A 406 -10.36 -33.39 24.70
N GLY A 407 -10.21 -33.66 26.01
CA GLY A 407 -10.78 -32.84 27.08
C GLY A 407 -12.13 -33.33 27.60
N TYR A 408 -12.87 -34.15 26.85
CA TYR A 408 -14.07 -34.81 27.33
C TYR A 408 -13.78 -36.20 27.90
N THR A 409 -14.60 -36.63 28.87
CA THR A 409 -14.54 -38.00 29.41
C THR A 409 -15.58 -38.92 28.77
N PRO A 410 -15.25 -40.19 28.44
CA PRO A 410 -16.23 -41.14 27.92
C PRO A 410 -17.42 -41.38 28.86
N GLU A 411 -18.64 -41.38 28.33
CA GLU A 411 -19.89 -41.58 29.09
C GLU A 411 -20.87 -42.53 28.40
N LEU A 412 -21.65 -43.27 29.20
CA LEU A 412 -22.78 -44.06 28.70
C LEU A 412 -24.10 -43.29 28.80
N TYR A 413 -25.03 -43.63 27.90
CA TYR A 413 -26.42 -43.24 28.04
C TYR A 413 -26.96 -43.61 29.43
N GLY A 414 -27.60 -42.64 30.09
CA GLY A 414 -28.00 -42.72 31.50
C GLY A 414 -27.14 -41.86 32.45
N GLY A 415 -26.06 -41.25 31.95
CA GLY A 415 -25.22 -40.30 32.70
C GLY A 415 -24.19 -40.98 33.61
N ASP A 416 -23.75 -42.19 33.25
CA ASP A 416 -22.71 -42.91 33.97
C ASP A 416 -21.34 -42.67 33.31
N HIS A 417 -20.45 -41.97 34.03
CA HIS A 417 -19.06 -41.78 33.63
C HIS A 417 -18.32 -43.13 33.47
N CYS A 418 -17.60 -43.30 32.36
CA CYS A 418 -16.84 -44.51 32.06
C CYS A 418 -15.32 -44.28 32.02
N PRO A 419 -14.63 -44.23 33.18
CA PRO A 419 -13.18 -44.10 33.21
C PRO A 419 -12.50 -45.35 32.64
N TRP A 420 -11.48 -45.17 31.80
CA TRP A 420 -10.76 -46.30 31.19
C TRP A 420 -10.02 -47.15 32.23
N PRO A 421 -10.16 -48.50 32.24
CA PRO A 421 -10.98 -49.31 31.34
C PRO A 421 -12.47 -49.26 31.67
N CYS A 422 -13.27 -48.94 30.66
CA CYS A 422 -14.72 -48.90 30.73
C CYS A 422 -15.29 -50.32 30.90
N ASP A 423 -16.22 -50.52 31.85
CA ASP A 423 -16.98 -51.78 32.00
C ASP A 423 -18.48 -51.53 31.74
N PRO A 424 -18.94 -51.65 30.48
CA PRO A 424 -20.33 -51.43 30.10
C PRO A 424 -21.31 -52.46 30.68
N ALA A 425 -20.84 -53.54 31.31
CA ALA A 425 -21.72 -54.55 31.87
C ALA A 425 -22.46 -54.04 33.12
N GLU A 426 -21.81 -53.18 33.91
CA GLU A 426 -22.36 -52.68 35.19
C GLU A 426 -22.86 -51.21 35.14
N LEU A 427 -22.56 -50.45 34.09
CA LEU A 427 -22.89 -49.02 33.94
C LEU A 427 -23.81 -48.75 32.74
N GLY A 428 -24.60 -47.68 32.77
CA GLY A 428 -25.44 -47.21 31.67
C GLY A 428 -26.83 -47.85 31.60
N ASP A 429 -27.80 -47.08 31.12
CA ASP A 429 -29.19 -47.46 30.95
C ASP A 429 -29.40 -48.35 29.72
N VAL A 430 -30.32 -49.33 29.84
CA VAL A 430 -30.63 -50.29 28.78
C VAL A 430 -31.78 -49.78 27.91
N ILE A 431 -31.52 -49.69 26.61
CA ILE A 431 -32.50 -49.36 25.56
C ILE A 431 -33.05 -50.66 24.96
N VAL A 432 -34.38 -50.78 24.88
CA VAL A 432 -35.05 -52.00 24.41
C VAL A 432 -35.65 -51.80 23.02
N ILE A 433 -35.21 -52.61 22.05
CA ILE A 433 -35.83 -52.72 20.73
C ILE A 433 -36.77 -53.93 20.73
N GLU A 434 -38.09 -53.69 20.71
CA GLU A 434 -39.09 -54.76 20.85
C GLU A 434 -39.34 -55.54 19.54
N ASN A 435 -39.20 -54.86 18.41
CA ASN A 435 -39.43 -55.36 17.06
C ASN A 435 -38.76 -54.45 16.00
N ASP A 436 -38.72 -54.91 14.75
CA ASP A 436 -38.10 -54.24 13.59
C ASP A 436 -38.76 -52.91 13.15
N THR A 437 -39.71 -52.37 13.94
CA THR A 437 -40.30 -51.03 13.75
C THR A 437 -40.16 -50.15 14.99
N THR A 438 -39.42 -50.60 16.01
CA THR A 438 -39.23 -49.83 17.25
C THR A 438 -38.30 -48.66 16.98
N VAL A 439 -38.74 -47.45 17.30
CA VAL A 439 -37.92 -46.24 17.28
C VAL A 439 -37.72 -45.78 18.72
N ALA A 440 -36.48 -45.81 19.19
CA ALA A 440 -36.06 -45.37 20.51
C ALA A 440 -35.21 -44.10 20.36
N SER A 441 -35.87 -42.94 20.34
CA SER A 441 -35.23 -41.62 20.26
C SER A 441 -34.99 -41.01 21.65
N GLY A 442 -34.14 -39.99 21.72
CA GLY A 442 -33.82 -39.25 22.94
C GLY A 442 -32.85 -39.99 23.86
N ALA A 443 -31.95 -40.78 23.28
CA ALA A 443 -30.86 -41.44 24.00
C ALA A 443 -29.69 -40.47 24.29
N ASP A 444 -29.97 -39.24 24.72
CA ASP A 444 -28.93 -38.19 24.75
C ASP A 444 -27.84 -38.48 25.79
N ILE A 445 -26.59 -38.18 25.44
CA ILE A 445 -25.41 -38.33 26.30
C ILE A 445 -24.83 -36.95 26.53
N TYR A 446 -24.64 -36.59 27.79
CA TYR A 446 -24.02 -35.33 28.19
C TYR A 446 -22.58 -35.63 28.58
N LEU A 447 -21.61 -34.93 27.99
CA LEU A 447 -20.19 -35.10 28.28
C LEU A 447 -19.67 -33.94 29.11
N ASP A 448 -19.00 -34.24 30.22
CA ASP A 448 -18.25 -33.25 30.99
C ASP A 448 -16.90 -32.94 30.31
N PHE A 449 -16.54 -31.64 30.25
CA PHE A 449 -15.28 -31.16 29.69
C PHE A 449 -14.34 -30.64 30.79
N GLU A 450 -13.05 -31.00 30.72
CA GLU A 450 -12.00 -30.44 31.56
C GLU A 450 -10.98 -29.64 30.72
N GLY A 451 -10.93 -28.32 30.89
CA GLY A 451 -9.96 -27.46 30.20
C GLY A 451 -10.35 -25.99 30.13
N THR A 452 -9.57 -25.20 29.38
CA THR A 452 -9.86 -23.79 29.07
C THR A 452 -10.22 -23.68 27.59
N ARG A 453 -11.34 -23.04 27.25
CA ARG A 453 -11.77 -22.88 25.84
C ARG A 453 -12.80 -21.76 25.66
N ILE A 454 -12.99 -21.37 24.41
CA ILE A 454 -14.10 -20.53 23.94
C ILE A 454 -14.89 -21.37 22.93
N VAL A 455 -16.19 -21.46 23.09
CA VAL A 455 -17.07 -22.19 22.15
C VAL A 455 -18.24 -21.32 21.76
N GLY A 456 -18.87 -21.60 20.63
CA GLY A 456 -20.06 -20.87 20.25
C GLY A 456 -20.73 -21.47 19.02
N GLN A 457 -21.84 -20.85 18.64
CA GLN A 457 -22.56 -21.14 17.41
C GLN A 457 -22.67 -19.88 16.57
N ILE A 458 -22.43 -19.99 15.28
CA ILE A 458 -22.65 -18.96 14.28
C ILE A 458 -23.99 -19.24 13.60
N THR A 459 -24.89 -18.27 13.66
CA THR A 459 -26.23 -18.33 13.06
C THR A 459 -26.46 -17.10 12.21
N ARG A 460 -27.42 -17.17 11.29
CA ARG A 460 -27.92 -15.97 10.62
C ARG A 460 -28.89 -15.24 11.54
N SER A 461 -28.77 -13.93 11.64
CA SER A 461 -29.67 -13.12 12.48
C SER A 461 -31.11 -13.07 11.94
N ASP A 462 -31.28 -13.21 10.62
CA ASP A 462 -32.55 -13.07 9.91
C ASP A 462 -33.45 -14.32 10.00
N THR A 463 -32.86 -15.51 9.91
CA THR A 463 -33.56 -16.80 9.97
C THR A 463 -33.36 -17.54 11.28
N GLY A 464 -32.25 -17.29 11.99
CA GLY A 464 -31.82 -18.08 13.15
C GLY A 464 -31.21 -19.44 12.80
N GLU A 465 -31.04 -19.72 11.51
CA GLU A 465 -30.42 -20.97 11.04
C GLU A 465 -28.90 -20.93 11.24
N PRO A 466 -28.25 -22.07 11.56
CA PRO A 466 -26.80 -22.15 11.63
C PRO A 466 -26.13 -21.88 10.28
N VAL A 467 -24.98 -21.22 10.30
CA VAL A 467 -24.18 -20.96 9.09
C VAL A 467 -23.18 -22.08 8.91
N ASN A 468 -23.31 -22.83 7.82
CA ASN A 468 -22.52 -24.01 7.53
C ASN A 468 -21.15 -23.65 6.92
N GLY A 469 -20.06 -24.14 7.52
CA GLY A 469 -18.69 -23.98 6.98
C GLY A 469 -18.30 -24.92 5.84
N HIS A 470 -19.22 -25.75 5.38
CA HIS A 470 -19.05 -26.61 4.22
C HIS A 470 -19.32 -25.86 2.89
N ASP A 471 -20.05 -24.74 2.96
CA ASP A 471 -20.41 -23.86 1.83
C ASP A 471 -19.49 -22.61 1.77
N GLY A 472 -18.22 -22.74 2.13
CA GLY A 472 -17.26 -21.62 2.21
C GLY A 472 -16.71 -21.42 3.63
N TRP A 473 -15.65 -20.61 3.77
CA TRP A 473 -15.09 -20.32 5.09
C TRP A 473 -16.13 -19.62 5.97
N ILE A 474 -16.35 -20.14 7.16
CA ILE A 474 -17.03 -19.44 8.24
C ILE A 474 -16.35 -19.86 9.53
N GLY A 475 -15.96 -18.91 10.36
CA GLY A 475 -15.18 -19.19 11.55
C GLY A 475 -15.01 -17.98 12.44
N VAL A 476 -14.35 -18.21 13.57
CA VAL A 476 -14.01 -17.14 14.51
C VAL A 476 -12.50 -17.03 14.64
N GLU A 477 -12.01 -15.83 14.42
CA GLU A 477 -10.62 -15.44 14.61
C GLU A 477 -10.38 -14.93 16.03
N LEU A 478 -9.21 -15.27 16.57
CA LEU A 478 -8.78 -14.86 17.92
C LEU A 478 -7.63 -13.87 17.82
N HIS A 479 -7.79 -12.69 18.41
CA HIS A 479 -6.73 -11.69 18.51
C HIS A 479 -6.39 -11.41 19.97
N ARG A 480 -5.12 -11.17 20.27
CA ARG A 480 -4.71 -10.66 21.59
C ARG A 480 -5.17 -9.21 21.79
N ALA A 481 -5.17 -8.75 23.03
CA ALA A 481 -5.50 -7.35 23.36
C ALA A 481 -4.59 -6.28 22.70
N ASN A 482 -3.41 -6.65 22.18
CA ASN A 482 -2.56 -5.78 21.37
C ASN A 482 -2.86 -5.84 19.85
N GLY A 483 -3.89 -6.59 19.45
CA GLY A 483 -4.32 -6.80 18.08
C GLY A 483 -3.56 -7.89 17.31
N GLU A 484 -2.61 -8.60 17.92
CA GLU A 484 -1.90 -9.72 17.27
C GLU A 484 -2.90 -10.86 16.96
N HIS A 485 -3.04 -11.23 15.67
CA HIS A 485 -3.86 -12.35 15.23
C HIS A 485 -3.18 -13.68 15.61
N LEU A 486 -3.92 -14.56 16.28
CA LEU A 486 -3.42 -15.86 16.75
C LEU A 486 -3.87 -17.04 15.88
N GLY A 487 -4.91 -16.85 15.07
CA GLY A 487 -5.48 -17.86 14.18
C GLY A 487 -6.98 -17.71 13.98
N GLY A 488 -7.52 -18.50 13.05
CA GLY A 488 -8.95 -18.66 12.80
C GLY A 488 -9.40 -20.10 13.01
N TRP A 489 -10.58 -20.28 13.58
CA TRP A 489 -11.20 -21.59 13.83
C TRP A 489 -12.52 -21.68 13.08
N GLY A 490 -12.56 -22.55 12.07
CA GLY A 490 -13.75 -22.79 11.27
C GLY A 490 -14.90 -23.37 12.10
N ALA A 491 -16.12 -23.01 11.73
CA ALA A 491 -17.34 -23.60 12.27
C ALA A 491 -17.76 -24.82 11.44
N ASN A 492 -18.41 -25.78 12.10
CA ASN A 492 -18.87 -27.01 11.47
C ASN A 492 -20.23 -26.84 10.73
N GLU A 493 -20.82 -27.94 10.26
CA GLU A 493 -22.12 -27.95 9.57
C GLU A 493 -23.30 -27.39 10.39
N ALA A 494 -23.18 -27.41 11.71
CA ALA A 494 -24.15 -26.83 12.63
C ALA A 494 -23.77 -25.41 13.08
N GLY A 495 -22.78 -24.78 12.43
CA GLY A 495 -22.25 -23.47 12.79
C GLY A 495 -21.47 -23.46 14.11
N LEU A 496 -21.12 -24.61 14.68
CA LEU A 496 -20.42 -24.70 15.96
C LEU A 496 -18.91 -24.56 15.78
N TYR A 497 -18.26 -23.79 16.64
CA TYR A 497 -16.82 -23.61 16.66
C TYR A 497 -16.26 -23.78 18.08
N GLU A 498 -14.98 -24.17 18.16
CA GLU A 498 -14.24 -24.32 19.42
C GLU A 498 -12.81 -23.80 19.27
N ILE A 499 -12.44 -22.90 20.18
CA ILE A 499 -11.11 -22.29 20.28
C ILE A 499 -10.47 -22.74 21.59
N ARG A 500 -9.22 -23.22 21.52
CA ARG A 500 -8.39 -23.59 22.68
C ARG A 500 -7.16 -22.70 22.77
N PRO A 501 -7.23 -21.55 23.47
CA PRO A 501 -6.08 -20.66 23.60
C PRO A 501 -4.95 -21.32 24.39
N GLU A 502 -3.69 -20.99 24.08
CA GLU A 502 -2.50 -21.51 24.79
C GLU A 502 -2.41 -21.07 26.28
N GLY A 503 -3.30 -20.20 26.75
CA GLY A 503 -3.38 -19.78 28.15
C GLY A 503 -4.53 -18.79 28.41
N PRO A 504 -4.76 -18.41 29.68
CA PRO A 504 -5.73 -17.37 30.04
C PRO A 504 -5.26 -15.97 29.58
N GLY A 505 -6.21 -15.09 29.28
CA GLY A 505 -5.92 -13.75 28.75
C GLY A 505 -7.16 -12.98 28.32
N ASP A 506 -6.93 -11.76 27.83
CA ASP A 506 -7.97 -10.92 27.21
C ASP A 506 -7.81 -10.99 25.69
N TYR A 507 -8.90 -11.31 25.00
CA TYR A 507 -8.91 -11.55 23.55
C TYR A 507 -10.04 -10.79 22.85
N TYR A 508 -9.83 -10.42 21.59
CA TYR A 508 -10.92 -10.09 20.68
C TYR A 508 -11.33 -11.33 19.90
N LEU A 509 -12.63 -11.45 19.62
CA LEU A 509 -13.20 -12.46 18.74
C LEU A 509 -13.78 -11.76 17.52
N VAL A 510 -13.47 -12.26 16.34
CA VAL A 510 -13.99 -11.74 15.06
C VAL A 510 -14.58 -12.90 14.28
N ALA A 511 -15.88 -12.86 13.99
CA ALA A 511 -16.52 -13.83 13.12
C ALA A 511 -16.34 -13.41 11.67
N THR A 512 -15.74 -14.30 10.88
CA THR A 512 -15.41 -14.08 9.47
C THR A 512 -16.09 -15.13 8.61
N ASN A 513 -16.60 -14.72 7.45
CA ASN A 513 -17.29 -15.59 6.50
C ASN A 513 -16.89 -15.30 5.05
N ASP A 514 -17.12 -16.27 4.16
CA ASP A 514 -17.10 -16.08 2.72
C ASP A 514 -18.33 -15.27 2.32
N MET A 515 -18.17 -13.94 2.34
CA MET A 515 -19.28 -13.00 2.21
C MET A 515 -20.01 -13.13 0.87
N GLU A 516 -19.35 -13.64 -0.18
CA GLU A 516 -19.97 -13.85 -1.48
C GLU A 516 -20.86 -15.11 -1.50
N ARG A 517 -20.51 -16.13 -0.73
CA ARG A 517 -21.32 -17.35 -0.62
C ARG A 517 -22.42 -17.26 0.42
N HIS A 518 -22.11 -16.74 1.59
CA HIS A 518 -23.07 -16.72 2.70
C HIS A 518 -23.97 -15.47 2.66
N HIS A 519 -23.53 -14.39 1.98
CA HIS A 519 -24.17 -13.08 1.98
C HIS A 519 -24.38 -12.55 3.41
N LEU A 520 -23.36 -12.71 4.26
CA LEU A 520 -23.37 -12.31 5.67
C LEU A 520 -22.24 -11.32 5.94
N MET A 521 -22.43 -10.46 6.92
CA MET A 521 -21.43 -9.53 7.39
C MET A 521 -20.46 -10.19 8.37
N ASN A 522 -19.19 -9.81 8.30
CA ASN A 522 -18.22 -10.10 9.35
C ASN A 522 -18.48 -9.20 10.55
N GLU A 523 -18.28 -9.73 11.76
CA GLU A 523 -18.64 -9.05 13.00
C GLU A 523 -17.56 -9.25 14.07
N VAL A 524 -17.23 -8.19 14.80
CA VAL A 524 -16.51 -8.30 16.07
C VAL A 524 -17.51 -8.66 17.18
N TRP A 525 -17.03 -9.35 18.20
CA TRP A 525 -17.79 -9.73 19.40
C TRP A 525 -18.80 -8.67 19.88
N GLU A 526 -20.01 -9.13 20.24
CA GLU A 526 -21.23 -8.33 20.55
C GLU A 526 -21.92 -7.71 19.32
N ASP A 527 -21.99 -8.48 18.22
CA ASP A 527 -22.73 -8.16 16.99
C ASP A 527 -22.34 -6.78 16.39
N ILE A 528 -21.04 -6.48 16.35
CA ILE A 528 -20.52 -5.23 15.80
C ILE A 528 -20.08 -5.46 14.36
N PRO A 529 -20.84 -5.02 13.35
CA PRO A 529 -20.50 -5.24 11.94
C PRO A 529 -19.23 -4.49 11.56
N CYS A 530 -18.36 -5.19 10.83
CA CYS A 530 -17.13 -4.62 10.30
C CYS A 530 -17.37 -4.18 8.86
N VAL A 531 -17.28 -2.89 8.59
CA VAL A 531 -17.32 -2.34 7.23
C VAL A 531 -15.90 -1.92 6.85
N ASP A 532 -15.40 -2.41 5.72
CA ASP A 532 -14.06 -2.15 5.14
C ASP A 532 -12.86 -2.82 5.84
N GLU A 533 -12.76 -2.79 7.17
CA GLU A 533 -11.65 -3.41 7.92
C GLU A 533 -12.18 -4.19 9.15
N CYS A 534 -11.89 -5.50 9.21
CA CYS A 534 -12.28 -6.37 10.34
C CYS A 534 -11.22 -6.44 11.45
N TYR A 535 -10.21 -5.57 11.40
CA TYR A 535 -9.17 -5.53 12.43
C TYR A 535 -9.75 -4.95 13.74
N PRO A 536 -9.75 -5.69 14.86
CA PRO A 536 -10.53 -5.32 16.03
C PRO A 536 -10.08 -4.03 16.73
N LEU A 537 -8.86 -3.54 16.51
CA LEU A 537 -8.43 -2.23 17.04
C LEU A 537 -8.87 -1.04 16.17
N ALA A 538 -9.29 -1.29 14.93
CA ALA A 538 -9.85 -0.29 14.03
C ALA A 538 -11.37 -0.15 14.19
N VAL A 539 -12.05 -1.18 14.70
CA VAL A 539 -13.50 -1.20 14.90
C VAL A 539 -13.90 -0.45 16.18
N GLU A 540 -14.70 0.61 16.04
CA GLU A 540 -15.20 1.38 17.18
C GLU A 540 -16.19 0.54 18.01
N GLY A 541 -15.91 0.40 19.31
CA GLY A 541 -16.77 -0.33 20.24
C GLY A 541 -16.42 -1.81 20.44
N ALA A 542 -15.38 -2.33 19.76
CA ALA A 542 -14.89 -3.69 19.97
C ALA A 542 -14.52 -3.94 21.45
N ASP A 543 -15.13 -4.97 22.04
CA ASP A 543 -14.93 -5.34 23.45
C ASP A 543 -14.06 -6.61 23.59
N LEU A 544 -13.29 -6.67 24.68
CA LEU A 544 -12.45 -7.82 25.03
C LEU A 544 -13.25 -8.90 25.76
N VAL A 545 -12.99 -10.15 25.40
CA VAL A 545 -13.40 -11.35 26.12
C VAL A 545 -12.26 -11.77 27.05
N SER A 546 -12.49 -11.67 28.37
CA SER A 546 -11.53 -12.11 29.40
C SER A 546 -11.74 -13.58 29.76
N LEU A 547 -10.70 -14.41 29.58
CA LEU A 547 -10.73 -15.85 29.82
C LEU A 547 -9.75 -16.26 30.94
N ALA A 548 -10.24 -16.92 31.99
CA ALA A 548 -9.45 -17.45 33.10
C ALA A 548 -9.04 -18.93 32.90
N GLU A 549 -8.06 -19.39 33.68
CA GLU A 549 -7.58 -20.78 33.63
C GLU A 549 -8.68 -21.76 34.07
N GLY A 550 -8.98 -22.75 33.21
CA GLY A 550 -10.04 -23.74 33.39
C GLY A 550 -11.44 -23.21 33.10
N GLU A 551 -11.57 -22.00 32.53
CA GLU A 551 -12.85 -21.40 32.19
C GLU A 551 -13.31 -21.81 30.78
N THR A 552 -14.61 -22.04 30.61
CA THR A 552 -15.27 -22.17 29.31
C THR A 552 -16.16 -20.95 29.10
N ILE A 553 -15.96 -20.23 28.00
CA ILE A 553 -16.82 -19.11 27.58
C ILE A 553 -17.67 -19.56 26.40
N VAL A 554 -18.97 -19.24 26.44
CA VAL A 554 -19.89 -19.41 25.31
C VAL A 554 -20.06 -18.09 24.60
N ALA A 555 -19.61 -18.00 23.35
CA ALA A 555 -19.59 -16.82 22.52
C ALA A 555 -20.27 -17.10 21.17
N SER A 556 -21.59 -16.97 21.08
CA SER A 556 -22.31 -17.18 19.81
C SER A 556 -22.44 -15.89 19.00
N PHE A 557 -22.43 -16.01 17.67
CA PHE A 557 -22.60 -14.90 16.73
C PHE A 557 -23.90 -15.05 15.94
N GLY A 558 -24.60 -13.94 15.72
CA GLY A 558 -25.78 -13.85 14.87
C GLY A 558 -25.51 -12.93 13.70
N LEU A 559 -24.88 -13.43 12.64
CA LEU A 559 -24.41 -12.59 11.54
C LEU A 559 -25.57 -11.99 10.74
N ASP A 560 -25.51 -10.68 10.53
CA ASP A 560 -26.47 -9.94 9.70
C ASP A 560 -26.25 -10.16 8.19
N PRO A 561 -27.30 -10.15 7.36
CA PRO A 561 -27.15 -10.16 5.91
C PRO A 561 -26.41 -8.93 5.39
N GLY A 562 -25.51 -9.14 4.43
CA GLY A 562 -24.72 -8.09 3.79
C GLY A 562 -24.94 -8.02 2.27
N TYR A 563 -24.94 -6.81 1.71
CA TYR A 563 -25.14 -6.55 0.28
C TYR A 563 -24.18 -5.49 -0.25
N ARG A 564 -23.99 -5.41 -1.57
CA ARG A 564 -23.08 -4.47 -2.23
C ARG A 564 -23.81 -3.45 -3.10
N ILE A 565 -23.15 -2.32 -3.33
CA ILE A 565 -23.54 -1.28 -4.29
C ILE A 565 -22.44 -1.22 -5.34
N SER A 566 -22.78 -1.31 -6.62
CA SER A 566 -21.81 -1.29 -7.72
C SER A 566 -22.22 -0.36 -8.86
N GLY A 567 -21.23 0.05 -9.64
CA GLY A 567 -21.42 1.08 -10.64
C GLY A 567 -20.25 1.30 -11.59
N THR A 568 -20.37 2.35 -12.39
CA THR A 568 -19.34 2.83 -13.32
C THR A 568 -19.06 4.31 -13.09
N LEU A 569 -17.79 4.69 -13.21
CA LEU A 569 -17.27 6.04 -13.16
C LEU A 569 -16.65 6.40 -14.51
N ASN A 570 -17.17 7.45 -15.14
CA ASN A 570 -16.70 7.95 -16.42
C ASN A 570 -16.22 9.39 -16.32
N PHE A 571 -15.23 9.72 -17.15
CA PHE A 571 -14.75 11.07 -17.42
C PHE A 571 -15.30 11.53 -18.79
N GLY A 572 -16.43 12.22 -18.76
CA GLY A 572 -17.28 12.40 -19.93
C GLY A 572 -17.78 11.04 -20.45
N ALA A 573 -17.68 10.80 -21.77
CA ALA A 573 -18.17 9.57 -22.39
C ALA A 573 -17.21 8.37 -22.32
N GLU A 574 -16.03 8.54 -21.70
CA GLU A 574 -15.00 7.51 -21.62
C GLU A 574 -14.83 7.02 -20.17
N PRO A 575 -14.45 5.76 -19.96
CA PRO A 575 -14.08 5.25 -18.64
C PRO A 575 -13.08 6.14 -17.92
N ALA A 576 -13.30 6.37 -16.63
CA ALA A 576 -12.30 7.03 -15.80
C ALA A 576 -11.05 6.14 -15.74
N TRP A 577 -9.88 6.75 -15.89
CA TRP A 577 -8.58 6.09 -15.81
C TRP A 577 -7.91 6.31 -14.43
N ASP A 578 -8.45 7.23 -13.64
CA ASP A 578 -8.08 7.53 -12.25
C ASP A 578 -9.26 8.28 -11.61
N GLY A 579 -9.47 8.19 -10.29
CA GLY A 579 -10.67 8.69 -9.61
C GLY A 579 -11.19 7.74 -8.53
N TRP A 580 -12.14 8.19 -7.71
CA TRP A 580 -12.71 7.35 -6.66
C TRP A 580 -14.15 7.72 -6.33
N VAL A 581 -14.86 6.77 -5.72
CA VAL A 581 -16.23 6.91 -5.25
C VAL A 581 -16.27 6.68 -3.75
N ASN A 582 -16.95 7.56 -3.01
CA ASN A 582 -17.17 7.44 -1.57
C ASN A 582 -18.64 7.14 -1.27
N LEU A 583 -18.88 6.30 -0.27
CA LEU A 583 -20.21 6.03 0.27
C LEU A 583 -20.38 6.68 1.65
N TRP A 584 -21.61 7.10 1.90
CA TRP A 584 -22.02 7.81 3.11
C TRP A 584 -23.30 7.20 3.66
N ASN A 585 -23.43 7.11 4.97
CA ASN A 585 -24.65 6.61 5.61
C ASN A 585 -25.73 7.70 5.71
N ALA A 586 -26.90 7.34 6.24
CA ALA A 586 -28.02 8.26 6.42
C ALA A 586 -27.75 9.45 7.37
N SER A 587 -26.73 9.37 8.23
CA SER A 587 -26.26 10.48 9.08
C SER A 587 -25.28 11.42 8.35
N GLY A 588 -24.83 11.07 7.14
CA GLY A 588 -23.81 11.79 6.39
C GLY A 588 -22.38 11.48 6.83
N GLU A 589 -22.17 10.37 7.54
CA GLU A 589 -20.84 9.89 7.91
C GLU A 589 -20.27 9.04 6.79
N HIS A 590 -18.95 9.15 6.56
CA HIS A 590 -18.24 8.36 5.56
C HIS A 590 -18.22 6.89 5.98
N VAL A 591 -18.51 6.00 5.02
CA VAL A 591 -18.63 4.55 5.24
C VAL A 591 -17.49 3.80 4.56
N ALA A 592 -17.23 4.11 3.28
CA ALA A 592 -16.22 3.41 2.48
C ALA A 592 -15.75 4.30 1.31
N GLY A 593 -14.51 4.09 0.88
CA GLY A 593 -13.93 4.71 -0.32
C GLY A 593 -13.47 3.64 -1.32
N MET A 594 -13.86 3.79 -2.57
CA MET A 594 -13.65 2.78 -3.62
C MET A 594 -12.88 3.40 -4.78
N GLY A 595 -11.80 2.75 -5.18
CA GLY A 595 -11.23 2.94 -6.51
C GLY A 595 -12.12 2.32 -7.58
N HIS A 596 -11.66 2.35 -8.82
CA HIS A 596 -12.30 1.68 -9.94
C HIS A 596 -11.25 0.91 -10.76
N ASP A 597 -11.72 -0.04 -11.57
CA ASP A 597 -10.85 -0.74 -12.53
C ASP A 597 -10.50 0.13 -13.75
N GLY A 598 -9.68 -0.38 -14.67
CA GLY A 598 -9.31 0.34 -15.91
C GLY A 598 -10.47 0.59 -16.89
N MET A 599 -11.68 0.11 -16.58
CA MET A 599 -12.92 0.33 -17.32
C MET A 599 -13.91 1.21 -16.54
N GLY A 600 -13.50 1.77 -15.39
CA GLY A 600 -14.31 2.64 -14.56
C GLY A 600 -15.30 1.91 -13.66
N ASN A 601 -15.32 0.57 -13.63
CA ASN A 601 -16.22 -0.17 -12.76
C ASN A 601 -15.75 -0.09 -11.31
N TRP A 602 -16.68 0.13 -10.39
CA TRP A 602 -16.41 0.17 -8.95
C TRP A 602 -17.46 -0.65 -8.20
N MET A 603 -17.07 -1.16 -7.04
CA MET A 603 -17.93 -1.98 -6.19
C MET A 603 -17.65 -1.67 -4.73
N SER A 604 -18.70 -1.56 -3.93
CA SER A 604 -18.59 -1.33 -2.49
C SER A 604 -18.10 -2.55 -1.74
N PRO A 605 -17.50 -2.37 -0.56
CA PRO A 605 -17.47 -3.45 0.43
C PRO A 605 -18.90 -3.90 0.73
N VAL A 606 -19.02 -5.02 1.44
CA VAL A 606 -20.31 -5.52 1.90
C VAL A 606 -20.87 -4.58 2.98
N LEU A 607 -22.12 -4.16 2.81
CA LEU A 607 -22.78 -3.16 3.64
C LEU A 607 -24.04 -3.75 4.29
N PRO A 608 -24.39 -3.28 5.50
CA PRO A 608 -25.67 -3.61 6.12
C PRO A 608 -26.82 -2.96 5.36
N GLN A 609 -28.03 -3.51 5.53
CA GLN A 609 -29.24 -2.90 4.98
C GLN A 609 -29.40 -1.45 5.46
N GLY A 610 -29.70 -0.54 4.55
CA GLY A 610 -29.78 0.89 4.88
C GLY A 610 -29.88 1.80 3.67
N ALA A 611 -30.08 3.08 3.96
CA ALA A 611 -30.04 4.14 2.96
C ALA A 611 -28.63 4.74 2.92
N TYR A 612 -28.03 4.74 1.73
CA TYR A 612 -26.68 5.24 1.47
C TYR A 612 -26.70 6.40 0.48
N TYR A 613 -25.64 7.18 0.47
CA TYR A 613 -25.37 8.22 -0.51
C TYR A 613 -24.00 7.97 -1.12
N ALA A 614 -23.82 8.29 -2.40
CA ALA A 614 -22.55 8.05 -3.11
C ALA A 614 -22.05 9.35 -3.77
N THR A 615 -20.76 9.63 -3.63
CA THR A 615 -20.08 10.76 -4.31
C THR A 615 -18.92 10.27 -5.14
N ALA A 616 -18.77 10.74 -6.37
CA ALA A 616 -17.63 10.47 -7.24
C ALA A 616 -16.75 11.70 -7.42
N HIS A 617 -15.43 11.48 -7.45
CA HIS A 617 -14.41 12.54 -7.41
C HIS A 617 -13.45 12.42 -8.59
N GLY A 618 -13.19 13.55 -9.25
CA GLY A 618 -12.26 13.65 -10.40
C GLY A 618 -11.54 15.00 -10.53
N GLU A 619 -11.61 15.86 -9.50
CA GLU A 619 -11.15 17.26 -9.55
C GLU A 619 -9.64 17.40 -9.77
N PHE A 620 -8.84 16.47 -9.22
CA PHE A 620 -7.40 16.40 -9.46
C PHE A 620 -7.06 16.21 -10.94
N PHE A 621 -7.97 15.62 -11.70
CA PHE A 621 -7.83 15.31 -13.13
C PHE A 621 -8.59 16.31 -14.02
N GLY A 622 -9.14 17.37 -13.43
CA GLY A 622 -9.88 18.40 -14.15
C GLY A 622 -11.32 18.01 -14.50
N PHE A 623 -11.99 17.26 -13.62
CA PHE A 623 -13.41 16.91 -13.73
C PHE A 623 -14.18 17.34 -12.49
N VAL A 624 -15.47 17.68 -12.64
CA VAL A 624 -16.31 18.16 -11.53
C VAL A 624 -16.84 16.98 -10.73
N SER A 625 -16.61 16.94 -9.41
CA SER A 625 -17.19 15.90 -8.54
C SER A 625 -18.71 15.95 -8.49
N GLU A 626 -19.33 14.78 -8.35
CA GLU A 626 -20.77 14.62 -8.34
C GLU A 626 -21.26 13.74 -7.20
N LEU A 627 -22.41 14.10 -6.64
CA LEU A 627 -23.26 13.25 -5.82
C LEU A 627 -24.19 12.49 -6.76
N PHE A 628 -24.49 11.24 -6.42
CA PHE A 628 -25.32 10.36 -7.22
C PHE A 628 -26.61 11.06 -7.70
N ASP A 629 -27.02 10.75 -8.94
CA ASP A 629 -28.13 11.37 -9.69
C ASP A 629 -27.78 12.75 -10.31
N ASN A 630 -26.58 12.87 -10.89
CA ASN A 630 -26.03 14.04 -11.61
C ASN A 630 -26.12 15.36 -10.85
N ARG A 631 -25.86 15.34 -9.53
CA ARG A 631 -25.83 16.56 -8.71
C ARG A 631 -24.39 16.97 -8.47
N THR A 632 -24.00 18.11 -9.03
CA THR A 632 -22.68 18.70 -8.79
C THR A 632 -22.41 18.82 -7.28
N CYS A 633 -21.33 18.21 -6.84
CA CYS A 633 -20.94 18.04 -5.43
C CYS A 633 -19.47 18.44 -5.26
N PRO A 634 -19.10 19.71 -5.55
CA PRO A 634 -17.75 20.18 -5.29
C PRO A 634 -17.50 20.14 -3.78
N TRP A 635 -16.29 19.72 -3.39
CA TRP A 635 -15.90 19.38 -2.01
C TRP A 635 -16.34 20.40 -0.94
N GLU A 636 -16.43 21.67 -1.32
CA GLU A 636 -16.69 22.81 -0.44
C GLU A 636 -18.20 23.11 -0.21
N ALA A 637 -19.10 22.48 -0.98
CA ALA A 637 -20.54 22.75 -0.93
C ALA A 637 -21.42 21.50 -0.93
N CYS A 638 -20.84 20.31 -0.83
CA CYS A 638 -21.59 19.08 -0.93
C CYS A 638 -22.25 18.68 0.39
N ASP A 639 -23.57 18.88 0.47
CA ASP A 639 -24.42 18.17 1.41
C ASP A 639 -24.68 16.78 0.83
N VAL A 640 -23.91 15.79 1.28
CA VAL A 640 -24.00 14.40 0.80
C VAL A 640 -25.38 13.79 1.03
N THR A 641 -26.14 14.31 2.00
CA THR A 641 -27.51 13.86 2.31
C THR A 641 -28.59 14.58 1.51
N ALA A 642 -28.23 15.61 0.73
CA ALA A 642 -29.17 16.35 -0.11
C ALA A 642 -29.52 15.60 -1.41
N GLY A 643 -28.84 14.49 -1.71
CA GLY A 643 -29.10 13.60 -2.85
C GLY A 643 -30.35 12.73 -2.66
N ASP A 644 -30.65 11.93 -3.67
CA ASP A 644 -31.61 10.83 -3.52
C ASP A 644 -30.83 9.61 -2.96
N PRO A 645 -31.33 8.94 -1.90
CA PRO A 645 -30.61 7.83 -1.30
C PRO A 645 -30.62 6.59 -2.21
N ILE A 646 -29.53 5.83 -2.15
CA ILE A 646 -29.41 4.47 -2.66
C ILE A 646 -29.94 3.55 -1.56
N GLU A 647 -31.12 2.96 -1.80
CA GLU A 647 -31.79 2.07 -0.84
C GLU A 647 -31.27 0.64 -1.00
N LEU A 648 -30.51 0.16 -0.01
CA LEU A 648 -29.98 -1.20 0.06
C LEU A 648 -30.89 -2.03 0.98
N LEU A 649 -31.71 -2.92 0.39
CA LEU A 649 -32.76 -3.66 1.09
C LEU A 649 -32.46 -5.16 1.17
N ASP A 650 -32.86 -5.95 0.18
CA ASP A 650 -32.79 -7.41 0.19
C ASP A 650 -32.00 -7.98 -0.99
N GLY A 651 -31.01 -7.23 -1.48
CA GLY A 651 -30.12 -7.62 -2.57
C GLY A 651 -29.14 -6.52 -2.97
N ASP A 652 -28.17 -6.88 -3.80
CA ASP A 652 -27.19 -5.95 -4.35
C ASP A 652 -27.85 -4.87 -5.23
N VAL A 653 -27.28 -3.67 -5.21
CA VAL A 653 -27.70 -2.55 -6.04
C VAL A 653 -26.64 -2.26 -7.10
N GLU A 654 -26.92 -2.66 -8.33
CA GLU A 654 -26.00 -2.50 -9.45
C GLU A 654 -26.38 -1.33 -10.37
N GLY A 655 -25.42 -0.89 -11.18
CA GLY A 655 -25.65 0.05 -12.28
C GLY A 655 -25.71 1.52 -11.86
N ILE A 656 -25.10 1.87 -10.72
CA ILE A 656 -24.88 3.25 -10.33
C ILE A 656 -23.92 3.91 -11.33
N LEU A 657 -24.34 4.95 -12.03
CA LEU A 657 -23.52 5.62 -13.04
C LEU A 657 -23.12 7.02 -12.58
N PHE A 658 -21.82 7.31 -12.65
CA PHE A 658 -21.26 8.64 -12.54
C PHE A 658 -20.61 9.05 -13.87
N GLU A 659 -21.01 10.19 -14.42
CA GLU A 659 -20.44 10.76 -15.64
C GLU A 659 -19.90 12.15 -15.31
N LEU A 660 -18.64 12.22 -14.86
CA LEU A 660 -18.06 13.48 -14.42
C LEU A 660 -17.76 14.36 -15.64
N GLU A 661 -18.26 15.59 -15.61
CA GLU A 661 -18.03 16.57 -16.66
C GLU A 661 -16.67 17.27 -16.49
N PRO A 662 -15.93 17.56 -17.59
CA PRO A 662 -14.68 18.31 -17.52
C PRO A 662 -14.87 19.67 -16.85
N GLU A 663 -13.99 19.98 -15.91
CA GLU A 663 -13.92 21.28 -15.27
C GLU A 663 -13.36 22.32 -16.26
N LEU A 664 -14.20 23.28 -16.66
CA LEU A 664 -13.79 24.37 -17.57
C LEU A 664 -12.82 25.33 -16.87
N LYS A 665 -11.52 25.14 -17.10
CA LYS A 665 -10.44 26.05 -16.68
C LYS A 665 -10.20 27.10 -17.76
N ASP A 666 -10.99 28.17 -17.72
CA ASP A 666 -11.01 29.21 -18.77
C ASP A 666 -10.42 30.56 -18.33
N PHE A 667 -10.07 30.74 -17.05
CA PHE A 667 -9.78 32.06 -16.49
C PHE A 667 -8.46 32.13 -15.76
N GLU A 668 -7.77 33.25 -15.80
CA GLU A 668 -6.47 33.40 -15.15
C GLU A 668 -6.49 34.47 -14.06
N ILE A 669 -5.60 34.34 -13.09
CA ILE A 669 -5.26 35.39 -12.13
C ILE A 669 -3.93 36.02 -12.55
N SER A 670 -3.85 37.35 -12.61
CA SER A 670 -2.60 38.06 -12.91
C SER A 670 -2.44 39.37 -12.14
N GLY A 671 -1.19 39.76 -11.91
CA GLY A 671 -0.87 40.95 -11.12
C GLY A 671 0.62 41.25 -11.08
N TRP A 672 1.03 42.03 -10.08
CA TRP A 672 2.43 42.32 -9.80
C TRP A 672 2.75 42.44 -8.31
N ILE A 673 4.02 42.30 -7.94
CA ILE A 673 4.58 42.59 -6.62
C ILE A 673 5.54 43.78 -6.74
N ARG A 674 5.35 44.79 -5.90
CA ARG A 674 6.23 45.97 -5.80
C ARG A 674 6.51 46.34 -4.35
N ASP A 675 7.51 47.17 -4.14
CA ASP A 675 7.78 47.76 -2.83
C ASP A 675 7.01 49.08 -2.64
N MET A 676 7.09 49.65 -1.43
CA MET A 676 6.50 50.94 -1.08
C MET A 676 6.99 52.14 -1.93
N ARG A 677 7.99 51.94 -2.81
CA ARG A 677 8.56 52.94 -3.72
C ARG A 677 8.21 52.64 -5.19
N ASP A 678 7.25 51.73 -5.41
CA ASP A 678 6.77 51.28 -6.73
C ASP A 678 7.84 50.52 -7.55
N GLN A 679 8.89 50.02 -6.90
CA GLN A 679 9.90 49.20 -7.58
C GLN A 679 9.45 47.75 -7.67
N PRO A 680 9.67 47.06 -8.80
CA PRO A 680 9.33 45.64 -8.93
C PRO A 680 10.10 44.82 -7.88
N VAL A 681 9.36 43.96 -7.18
CA VAL A 681 9.93 43.03 -6.20
C VAL A 681 9.87 41.64 -6.80
N GLY A 682 11.03 40.97 -6.82
CA GLY A 682 11.11 39.55 -7.13
C GLY A 682 10.56 38.73 -5.97
N GLY A 683 9.72 37.75 -6.28
CA GLY A 683 9.15 36.80 -5.32
C GLY A 683 8.16 35.87 -6.02
N MET A 684 7.32 35.21 -5.23
CA MET A 684 6.22 34.41 -5.75
C MET A 684 4.90 34.76 -5.07
N VAL A 685 3.79 34.49 -5.75
CA VAL A 685 2.44 34.46 -5.17
C VAL A 685 1.97 33.02 -5.15
N ARG A 686 1.74 32.47 -3.97
CA ARG A 686 1.16 31.14 -3.78
C ARG A 686 -0.35 31.24 -3.70
N LEU A 687 -1.06 30.46 -4.51
CA LEU A 687 -2.51 30.35 -4.51
C LEU A 687 -3.00 29.14 -3.70
N PHE A 688 -4.10 29.33 -2.98
CA PHE A 688 -4.82 28.29 -2.25
C PHE A 688 -6.30 28.28 -2.65
N ASN A 689 -6.96 27.13 -2.60
CA ASN A 689 -8.43 27.03 -2.63
C ASN A 689 -9.02 27.33 -1.23
N VAL A 690 -10.34 27.28 -1.05
CA VAL A 690 -10.93 27.59 0.28
C VAL A 690 -10.79 26.44 1.29
N LEU A 691 -10.38 25.25 0.84
CA LEU A 691 -9.91 24.18 1.74
C LEU A 691 -8.50 24.42 2.29
N GLY A 692 -7.79 25.46 1.81
CA GLY A 692 -6.41 25.76 2.20
C GLY A 692 -5.37 24.88 1.49
N TRP A 693 -5.77 24.14 0.45
CA TRP A 693 -4.85 23.36 -0.36
C TRP A 693 -4.15 24.24 -1.38
N HIS A 694 -2.87 23.94 -1.59
CA HIS A 694 -2.04 24.58 -2.59
C HIS A 694 -2.60 24.33 -4.00
N VAL A 695 -2.67 25.39 -4.82
CA VAL A 695 -3.15 25.32 -6.21
C VAL A 695 -2.02 25.55 -7.20
N GLN A 696 -1.34 26.71 -7.12
CA GLN A 696 -0.25 27.10 -8.01
C GLN A 696 0.73 28.07 -7.32
N ASP A 697 2.01 28.03 -7.71
CA ASP A 697 3.03 29.02 -7.34
C ASP A 697 3.33 29.93 -8.53
N LEU A 698 3.06 31.24 -8.38
CA LEU A 698 3.16 32.24 -9.44
C LEU A 698 4.37 33.12 -9.21
N TRP A 699 5.51 32.74 -9.80
CA TRP A 699 6.73 33.52 -9.72
C TRP A 699 6.65 34.80 -10.53
N THR A 700 7.19 35.89 -9.98
CA THR A 700 7.26 37.17 -10.69
C THR A 700 8.44 37.22 -11.66
N HIS A 701 8.23 37.77 -12.86
CA HIS A 701 9.31 38.13 -13.78
C HIS A 701 10.07 39.40 -13.32
N GLU A 702 11.10 39.83 -14.05
CA GLU A 702 11.96 41.01 -13.75
C GLU A 702 11.18 42.32 -13.49
N ALA A 703 9.96 42.43 -14.04
CA ALA A 703 9.06 43.56 -13.86
C ALA A 703 8.10 43.40 -12.66
N GLY A 704 8.32 42.41 -11.81
CA GLY A 704 7.47 42.07 -10.66
C GLY A 704 6.13 41.43 -11.04
N ARG A 705 5.89 41.07 -12.30
CA ARG A 705 4.59 40.58 -12.79
C ARG A 705 4.46 39.08 -12.70
N PHE A 706 3.28 38.58 -12.34
CA PHE A 706 2.94 37.16 -12.28
C PHE A 706 1.60 36.87 -12.97
N ARG A 707 1.40 35.62 -13.40
CA ARG A 707 0.18 35.14 -14.07
C ARG A 707 -0.01 33.64 -13.81
N SER A 708 -1.23 33.23 -13.50
CA SER A 708 -1.60 31.82 -13.32
C SER A 708 -1.78 31.11 -14.65
N GLN A 709 -1.66 29.78 -14.62
CA GLN A 709 -2.30 28.95 -15.64
C GLN A 709 -3.83 29.07 -15.51
N PRO A 710 -4.62 28.65 -16.51
CA PRO A 710 -6.07 28.71 -16.43
C PRO A 710 -6.60 27.96 -15.20
N LEU A 711 -7.54 28.61 -14.52
CA LEU A 711 -8.21 28.21 -13.29
C LEU A 711 -9.71 28.05 -13.56
N ALA A 712 -10.34 27.21 -12.77
CA ALA A 712 -11.78 27.05 -12.76
C ALA A 712 -12.47 28.23 -12.07
N ASN A 713 -13.80 28.31 -12.20
CA ASN A 713 -14.57 29.23 -11.37
C ASN A 713 -14.51 28.78 -9.92
N GLY A 714 -14.16 29.67 -9.02
CA GLY A 714 -13.94 29.31 -7.63
C GLY A 714 -13.54 30.49 -6.74
N THR A 715 -13.37 30.20 -5.46
CA THR A 715 -12.81 31.16 -4.50
C THR A 715 -11.40 30.72 -4.13
N TYR A 716 -10.46 31.63 -4.32
CA TYR A 716 -9.03 31.40 -4.06
C TYR A 716 -8.51 32.37 -3.01
N TYR A 717 -7.37 32.04 -2.42
CA TYR A 717 -6.61 32.92 -1.53
C TYR A 717 -5.18 33.00 -2.04
N ALA A 718 -4.50 34.11 -1.76
CA ALA A 718 -3.14 34.32 -2.23
C ALA A 718 -2.25 34.86 -1.12
N VAL A 719 -0.99 34.42 -1.11
CA VAL A 719 0.04 34.97 -0.22
C VAL A 719 1.34 35.14 -1.00
N THR A 720 2.04 36.23 -0.73
CA THR A 720 3.38 36.44 -1.28
C THR A 720 4.41 35.65 -0.48
N MET A 721 5.45 35.16 -1.14
CA MET A 721 6.54 34.40 -0.53
C MET A 721 7.86 34.69 -1.24
N HIS A 722 8.97 34.39 -0.57
CA HIS A 722 10.34 34.54 -1.10
C HIS A 722 10.68 35.97 -1.54
N THR A 723 10.12 36.97 -0.87
CA THR A 723 10.33 38.38 -1.20
C THR A 723 11.55 38.94 -0.46
N ASP A 724 12.70 39.05 -1.15
CA ASP A 724 13.97 39.41 -0.50
C ASP A 724 13.88 40.78 0.20
N ARG A 725 14.17 40.80 1.51
CA ARG A 725 14.14 41.97 2.41
C ARG A 725 12.78 42.64 2.57
N MET A 726 11.71 42.04 2.06
CA MET A 726 10.34 42.52 2.19
C MET A 726 9.55 41.61 3.14
N LEU A 727 8.47 42.14 3.72
CA LEU A 727 7.51 41.36 4.48
C LEU A 727 6.50 40.77 3.49
N ASP A 728 6.41 39.45 3.49
CA ASP A 728 5.34 38.72 2.82
C ASP A 728 3.97 39.17 3.34
N GLU A 729 2.96 39.12 2.49
CA GLU A 729 1.58 39.53 2.76
C GLU A 729 0.57 38.57 2.14
N ALA A 730 -0.50 38.27 2.88
CA ALA A 730 -1.70 37.62 2.38
C ALA A 730 -2.56 38.66 1.67
N TRP A 731 -3.38 38.20 0.73
CA TRP A 731 -4.09 39.09 -0.19
C TRP A 731 -4.89 40.18 0.53
N LYS A 732 -4.64 41.43 0.08
CA LYS A 732 -5.23 42.69 0.53
C LYS A 732 -4.62 43.27 1.82
N ASP A 733 -3.31 43.51 1.77
CA ASP A 733 -2.52 44.26 2.75
C ASP A 733 -2.52 43.62 4.15
N VAL A 734 -2.34 42.30 4.21
CA VAL A 734 -2.30 41.52 5.46
C VAL A 734 -0.86 41.03 5.71
N PRO A 735 -0.09 41.67 6.60
CA PRO A 735 1.31 41.32 6.83
C PRO A 735 1.50 39.92 7.42
N CYS A 736 2.30 39.11 6.73
CA CYS A 736 2.70 37.76 7.11
C CYS A 736 4.13 37.78 7.67
N VAL A 737 4.32 38.41 8.83
CA VAL A 737 5.62 38.44 9.50
C VAL A 737 6.05 37.00 9.78
N ASN A 738 7.20 36.58 9.20
CA ASN A 738 7.70 35.21 9.28
C ASN A 738 6.67 34.15 8.85
N GLN A 739 5.86 34.46 7.83
CA GLN A 739 4.83 33.56 7.30
C GLN A 739 3.81 33.07 8.36
N MET A 740 3.63 33.82 9.46
CA MET A 740 2.69 33.46 10.53
C MET A 740 1.25 33.98 10.32
N CYS A 741 0.91 34.40 9.10
CA CYS A 741 -0.47 34.69 8.74
C CYS A 741 -1.12 33.42 8.18
N ASP A 742 -2.42 33.28 8.34
CA ASP A 742 -3.18 32.26 7.62
C ASP A 742 -3.95 32.96 6.48
N PRO A 743 -3.58 32.72 5.20
CA PRO A 743 -4.22 33.42 4.09
C PRO A 743 -5.73 33.14 3.97
N MET A 744 -6.26 32.07 4.55
CA MET A 744 -7.68 31.68 4.48
C MET A 744 -8.51 32.40 5.55
N THR A 745 -7.92 32.69 6.71
CA THR A 745 -8.60 33.38 7.80
C THR A 745 -8.26 34.87 7.88
N ASP A 746 -7.02 35.25 7.59
CA ASP A 746 -6.55 36.62 7.66
C ASP A 746 -6.66 37.35 6.30
N GLY A 747 -6.48 36.63 5.19
CA GLY A 747 -6.53 37.17 3.83
C GLY A 747 -7.94 37.42 3.30
N THR A 748 -8.05 38.21 2.23
CA THR A 748 -9.33 38.38 1.51
C THR A 748 -9.52 37.29 0.45
N PRO A 749 -10.72 36.72 0.27
CA PRO A 749 -10.99 35.79 -0.83
C PRO A 749 -10.97 36.47 -2.22
N ILE A 750 -10.44 35.76 -3.20
CA ILE A 750 -10.36 36.11 -4.63
C ILE A 750 -11.41 35.27 -5.37
N VAL A 751 -12.42 35.91 -5.96
CA VAL A 751 -13.49 35.20 -6.65
C VAL A 751 -13.25 35.22 -8.16
N VAL A 752 -13.08 34.03 -8.75
CA VAL A 752 -13.02 33.80 -10.20
C VAL A 752 -14.41 33.37 -10.66
N ALA A 753 -15.09 34.21 -11.46
CA ALA A 753 -16.47 33.98 -11.88
C ALA A 753 -16.72 34.47 -13.31
N GLY A 754 -16.38 33.63 -14.30
CA GLY A 754 -16.72 33.86 -15.70
C GLY A 754 -15.82 34.86 -16.44
N GLY A 755 -14.61 35.11 -15.93
CA GLY A 755 -13.61 36.00 -16.55
C GLY A 755 -12.29 36.03 -15.77
N ASP A 756 -11.21 36.44 -16.46
CA ASP A 756 -9.89 36.65 -15.86
C ASP A 756 -9.96 37.66 -14.71
N VAL A 757 -9.21 37.38 -13.64
CA VAL A 757 -8.96 38.29 -12.53
C VAL A 757 -7.60 38.95 -12.75
N THR A 758 -7.63 40.14 -13.34
CA THR A 758 -6.43 40.97 -13.51
C THR A 758 -6.27 41.96 -12.36
N ASP A 759 -5.06 42.52 -12.21
CA ASP A 759 -4.72 43.54 -11.20
C ASP A 759 -4.66 43.04 -9.74
N LEU A 760 -4.29 41.77 -9.53
CA LEU A 760 -3.98 41.22 -8.20
C LEU A 760 -2.61 41.74 -7.71
N ASN A 761 -2.54 43.01 -7.29
CA ASN A 761 -1.27 43.69 -7.06
C ASN A 761 -0.88 43.79 -5.58
N PHE A 762 0.34 43.38 -5.24
CA PHE A 762 0.91 43.45 -3.89
C PHE A 762 1.92 44.59 -3.76
N VAL A 763 1.84 45.34 -2.65
CA VAL A 763 2.80 46.40 -2.29
C VAL A 763 3.42 46.06 -0.93
N LEU A 764 4.64 45.53 -0.93
CA LEU A 764 5.25 44.97 0.27
C LEU A 764 6.07 46.00 1.06
N GLU A 765 5.98 45.94 2.39
CA GLU A 765 6.78 46.73 3.31
C GLU A 765 8.19 46.12 3.54
N PRO A 766 9.26 46.93 3.68
CA PRO A 766 10.59 46.40 3.96
C PRO A 766 10.75 45.92 5.42
N ILE A 767 11.58 44.88 5.62
CA ILE A 767 11.91 44.38 6.96
C ILE A 767 12.79 45.40 7.71
N THR A 768 12.19 46.17 8.62
CA THR A 768 12.88 47.24 9.37
C THR A 768 13.49 46.78 10.70
N ALA A 769 12.85 45.85 11.42
CA ALA A 769 13.36 45.25 12.67
C ALA A 769 13.81 43.79 12.44
N GLY A 770 14.97 43.40 12.97
CA GLY A 770 15.55 42.05 12.78
C GLY A 770 17.06 42.06 12.46
N GLY A 771 17.57 41.02 11.80
CA GLY A 771 19.00 40.82 11.53
C GLY A 771 19.30 39.65 10.59
N HIS A 772 20.57 39.26 10.46
CA HIS A 772 20.98 38.05 9.73
C HIS A 772 21.42 36.97 10.72
N ILE A 773 21.14 35.71 10.43
CA ILE A 773 21.71 34.55 11.14
C ILE A 773 22.89 34.04 10.32
N GLY A 774 23.98 33.64 10.98
CA GLY A 774 25.14 33.07 10.29
C GLY A 774 26.05 32.31 11.23
N GLY A 775 26.96 31.55 10.66
CA GLY A 775 27.91 30.70 11.38
C GLY A 775 28.72 29.83 10.44
N GLN A 776 29.44 28.86 11.00
CA GLN A 776 30.28 27.94 10.24
C GLN A 776 29.82 26.49 10.42
N VAL A 777 29.73 25.74 9.32
CA VAL A 777 29.48 24.30 9.30
C VAL A 777 30.80 23.56 9.08
N ARG A 778 31.07 22.56 9.91
CA ARG A 778 32.22 21.67 9.82
C ARG A 778 31.76 20.21 9.84
N GLY A 779 32.59 19.35 9.28
CA GLY A 779 32.46 17.90 9.33
C GLY A 779 33.77 17.29 9.82
N PRO A 780 33.90 15.94 9.79
CA PRO A 780 35.08 15.24 10.29
C PRO A 780 36.39 15.67 9.63
N ASP A 781 36.33 16.08 8.37
CA ASP A 781 37.50 16.43 7.54
C ASP A 781 37.76 17.94 7.41
N GLY A 782 36.98 18.78 8.09
CA GLY A 782 37.13 20.24 8.07
C GLY A 782 35.85 21.00 7.70
N PRO A 783 35.95 22.25 7.23
CA PRO A 783 34.78 23.04 6.84
C PRO A 783 34.03 22.38 5.68
N VAL A 784 32.70 22.44 5.73
CA VAL A 784 31.83 21.78 4.75
C VAL A 784 31.11 22.85 3.93
N ALA A 785 31.49 22.96 2.66
CA ALA A 785 30.86 23.84 1.69
C ALA A 785 29.56 23.23 1.14
N HIS A 786 28.71 24.06 0.53
CA HIS A 786 27.43 23.65 -0.07
C HIS A 786 26.48 22.90 0.88
N THR A 787 26.60 23.14 2.19
CA THR A 787 25.60 22.71 3.19
C THR A 787 24.44 23.68 3.17
N TRP A 788 23.23 23.17 3.02
CA TRP A 788 22.02 23.96 3.25
C TRP A 788 21.79 24.14 4.74
N VAL A 789 21.73 25.39 5.19
CA VAL A 789 21.33 25.75 6.56
C VAL A 789 19.94 26.35 6.50
N GLU A 790 18.98 25.58 6.95
CA GLU A 790 17.56 25.89 6.97
C GLU A 790 17.19 26.74 8.20
N ILE A 791 16.30 27.71 7.99
CA ILE A 791 15.72 28.58 9.00
C ILE A 791 14.23 28.31 9.08
N ARG A 792 13.77 27.99 10.28
CA ARG A 792 12.35 27.75 10.60
C ARG A 792 11.82 28.79 11.57
N ASN A 793 10.54 29.12 11.45
CA ASN A 793 9.86 30.02 12.37
C ASN A 793 9.64 29.37 13.75
N ALA A 794 9.02 30.10 14.68
CA ALA A 794 8.79 29.61 16.04
C ALA A 794 7.81 28.41 16.14
N ASN A 795 7.00 28.17 15.10
CA ASN A 795 6.12 26.99 15.00
C ASN A 795 6.84 25.77 14.41
N GLY A 796 8.09 25.92 13.97
CA GLY A 796 8.85 24.89 13.29
C GLY A 796 8.65 24.89 11.77
N GLU A 797 7.89 25.82 11.20
CA GLU A 797 7.61 25.86 9.76
C GLU A 797 8.80 26.46 8.99
N HIS A 798 9.07 25.94 7.79
CA HIS A 798 10.14 26.40 6.92
C HIS A 798 9.94 27.87 6.52
N LEU A 799 11.01 28.68 6.56
CA LEU A 799 10.99 30.06 6.07
C LEU A 799 11.95 30.29 4.90
N THR A 800 13.22 29.96 5.12
CA THR A 800 14.31 30.26 4.18
C THR A 800 15.57 29.50 4.62
N GLY A 801 16.71 29.79 4.00
CA GLY A 801 18.00 29.26 4.43
C GLY A 801 19.18 29.98 3.80
N ALA A 802 20.36 29.42 4.01
CA ALA A 802 21.58 29.85 3.36
C ALA A 802 22.52 28.68 3.12
N THR A 803 23.14 28.68 1.95
CA THR A 803 24.17 27.70 1.59
C THR A 803 25.53 28.16 2.11
N THR A 804 26.31 27.25 2.69
CA THR A 804 27.68 27.56 3.14
C THR A 804 28.64 27.74 1.96
N ASP A 805 29.52 28.73 2.05
CA ASP A 805 30.61 28.95 1.09
C ASP A 805 31.74 27.91 1.20
N ALA A 806 32.78 28.05 0.37
CA ALA A 806 33.96 27.17 0.36
C ALA A 806 34.72 27.09 1.71
N SER A 807 34.50 28.05 2.61
CA SER A 807 35.05 28.07 3.97
C SER A 807 34.11 27.49 5.03
N GLY A 808 32.97 26.93 4.59
CA GLY A 808 31.90 26.41 5.45
C GLY A 808 31.07 27.50 6.11
N TYR A 809 31.22 28.77 5.72
CA TYR A 809 30.50 29.89 6.35
C TYR A 809 29.18 30.15 5.65
N TYR A 810 28.09 30.31 6.41
CA TYR A 810 26.78 30.69 5.89
C TYR A 810 26.28 31.99 6.52
N ARG A 811 25.44 32.72 5.79
CA ARG A 811 24.73 33.90 6.28
C ARG A 811 23.40 34.02 5.55
N THR A 812 22.31 34.06 6.31
CA THR A 812 20.95 34.23 5.79
C THR A 812 20.75 35.61 5.18
N VAL A 813 19.67 35.77 4.42
CA VAL A 813 19.07 37.10 4.15
C VAL A 813 18.65 37.78 5.47
N ARG A 814 18.22 39.04 5.38
CA ARG A 814 17.74 39.76 6.57
C ARG A 814 16.37 39.21 6.98
N LEU A 815 16.29 38.63 8.16
CA LEU A 815 15.06 38.10 8.75
C LEU A 815 14.43 39.13 9.67
N ALA A 816 13.11 39.03 9.87
CA ALA A 816 12.38 39.89 10.79
C ALA A 816 12.79 39.65 12.26
N ALA A 817 12.34 40.52 13.17
CA ALA A 817 12.64 40.36 14.58
C ALA A 817 11.75 39.29 15.21
N ASP A 818 12.29 38.10 15.47
CA ASP A 818 11.56 36.98 16.10
C ASP A 818 12.51 35.88 16.63
N ASN A 819 11.96 34.73 17.03
CA ASN A 819 12.71 33.52 17.35
C ASN A 819 12.64 32.50 16.21
N TYR A 820 13.78 31.87 15.94
CA TYR A 820 13.94 30.92 14.85
C TYR A 820 14.59 29.61 15.33
N TYR A 821 14.26 28.51 14.66
CA TYR A 821 15.08 27.30 14.69
C TYR A 821 16.04 27.30 13.49
N VAL A 822 17.23 26.76 13.69
CA VAL A 822 18.27 26.69 12.64
C VAL A 822 18.72 25.25 12.54
N ILE A 823 18.72 24.72 11.33
CA ILE A 823 19.00 23.30 11.05
C ILE A 823 20.05 23.24 9.95
N ALA A 824 21.12 22.48 10.16
CA ALA A 824 22.11 22.22 9.12
C ALA A 824 22.01 20.77 8.64
N GLN A 825 22.05 20.59 7.33
CA GLN A 825 22.00 19.28 6.70
C GLN A 825 22.94 19.18 5.50
N ASN A 826 23.68 18.06 5.41
CA ASN A 826 24.52 17.77 4.25
C ASN A 826 24.52 16.28 3.92
N GLU A 827 23.37 15.82 3.41
CA GLU A 827 23.18 14.43 3.00
C GLU A 827 24.00 14.08 1.75
N ARG A 828 24.35 15.09 0.93
CA ARG A 828 25.24 14.98 -0.22
C ARG A 828 26.61 14.39 0.13
N LEU A 829 27.06 14.56 1.38
CA LEU A 829 28.32 14.01 1.87
C LEU A 829 28.10 12.87 2.89
N GLY A 830 26.86 12.40 3.05
CA GLY A 830 26.50 11.41 4.07
C GLY A 830 26.68 11.90 5.51
N LEU A 831 26.63 13.22 5.72
CA LEU A 831 26.68 13.83 7.04
C LEU A 831 25.25 13.96 7.58
N GLY A 832 25.05 13.61 8.84
CA GLY A 832 23.75 13.63 9.50
C GLY A 832 23.20 15.06 9.66
N ARG A 833 21.92 15.14 10.00
CA ARG A 833 21.20 16.40 10.21
C ARG A 833 21.31 16.82 11.67
N MET A 834 21.42 18.12 11.89
CA MET A 834 21.55 18.68 13.23
C MET A 834 20.72 19.94 13.38
N ILE A 835 19.89 19.99 14.42
CA ILE A 835 19.27 21.21 14.93
C ILE A 835 20.32 21.91 15.81
N TRP A 836 20.40 23.24 15.69
CA TRP A 836 21.40 24.03 16.40
C TRP A 836 21.39 23.78 17.92
N ASP A 837 22.57 23.82 18.54
CA ASP A 837 22.87 23.45 19.95
C ASP A 837 23.09 21.92 20.16
N ASP A 838 23.82 21.29 19.23
CA ASP A 838 24.28 19.88 19.27
C ASP A 838 23.15 18.83 19.30
N VAL A 839 21.98 19.14 18.73
CA VAL A 839 20.84 18.21 18.67
C VAL A 839 20.85 17.45 17.34
N ALA A 840 21.43 16.25 17.35
CA ALA A 840 21.44 15.37 16.19
C ALA A 840 20.07 14.68 16.00
N CYS A 841 19.59 14.64 14.76
CA CYS A 841 18.43 13.82 14.40
C CYS A 841 18.93 12.40 14.12
N SER A 842 18.45 11.44 14.92
CA SER A 842 18.84 10.02 14.80
C SER A 842 18.08 9.31 13.69
N GLU A 843 16.89 9.80 13.34
CA GLU A 843 16.08 9.34 12.22
C GLU A 843 15.69 10.52 11.33
N ASP A 844 15.50 10.26 10.03
CA ASP A 844 15.38 11.32 9.03
C ASP A 844 14.12 12.18 9.24
N TRP A 845 12.99 11.58 9.66
CA TRP A 845 11.72 12.28 9.88
C TRP A 845 11.78 13.26 11.06
N GLN A 846 12.64 13.04 12.06
CA GLN A 846 12.69 13.86 13.28
C GLN A 846 13.03 15.33 13.00
N CYS A 847 13.91 15.59 12.04
CA CYS A 847 14.31 16.95 11.66
C CYS A 847 13.28 17.65 10.76
N TRP A 848 12.23 16.96 10.33
CA TRP A 848 11.15 17.50 9.50
C TRP A 848 9.90 17.81 10.30
N GLU A 849 9.68 17.06 11.38
CA GLU A 849 8.51 17.20 12.24
C GLU A 849 8.56 18.47 13.10
N ASN A 850 7.59 19.35 12.89
CA ASN A 850 7.47 20.61 13.63
C ASN A 850 7.42 20.40 15.14
N TRP A 851 6.79 19.31 15.60
CA TRP A 851 6.71 19.00 17.04
C TRP A 851 8.07 18.61 17.62
N PHE A 852 8.88 17.83 16.90
CA PHE A 852 10.18 17.38 17.38
C PHE A 852 11.16 18.56 17.47
N ILE A 853 11.17 19.42 16.45
CA ILE A 853 11.98 20.64 16.43
C ILE A 853 11.59 21.55 17.61
N ARG A 854 10.29 21.67 17.89
CA ARG A 854 9.77 22.48 19.01
C ARG A 854 10.16 21.94 20.38
N ASP A 855 10.10 20.63 20.56
CA ASP A 855 10.37 19.98 21.86
C ASP A 855 11.87 19.81 22.16
N HIS A 856 12.70 19.69 21.12
CA HIS A 856 14.12 19.37 21.26
C HIS A 856 15.08 20.49 20.84
N GLY A 857 14.68 21.41 19.96
CA GLY A 857 15.55 22.48 19.44
C GLY A 857 15.71 23.68 20.37
N THR A 858 16.81 24.41 20.21
CA THR A 858 17.05 25.68 20.92
C THR A 858 16.74 26.89 20.03
N LEU A 859 15.89 27.81 20.52
CA LEU A 859 15.50 29.03 19.79
C LEU A 859 16.62 30.07 19.66
N VAL A 860 16.82 30.59 18.45
CA VAL A 860 17.68 31.73 18.12
C VAL A 860 16.85 33.01 18.03
N GLY A 861 16.90 33.85 19.06
CA GLY A 861 16.19 35.14 19.06
C GLY A 861 16.93 36.27 18.33
N LEU A 862 16.25 36.95 17.39
CA LEU A 862 16.81 37.94 16.48
C LEU A 862 16.24 39.36 16.69
N TRP A 863 16.30 39.86 17.92
CA TRP A 863 15.60 41.09 18.31
C TRP A 863 16.40 42.40 18.12
N ASN A 864 17.74 42.34 18.01
CA ASN A 864 18.63 43.51 18.01
C ASN A 864 19.85 43.35 17.07
N GLY A 865 19.62 43.02 15.79
CA GLY A 865 20.66 42.87 14.78
C GLY A 865 21.22 41.45 14.64
N ASP A 866 22.31 41.30 13.89
CA ASP A 866 22.82 40.02 13.41
C ASP A 866 23.26 39.04 14.52
N ARG A 867 23.16 37.74 14.22
CA ARG A 867 23.61 36.58 15.01
C ARG A 867 24.63 35.74 14.21
N PRO A 868 25.93 36.11 14.19
CA PRO A 868 26.93 35.53 13.27
C PRO A 868 27.72 34.33 13.84
N ALA A 869 27.24 33.65 14.89
CA ALA A 869 27.97 32.59 15.59
C ALA A 869 27.09 31.35 15.90
N ILE A 870 26.27 30.97 14.93
CA ILE A 870 25.40 29.79 14.98
C ILE A 870 26.12 28.65 14.21
N ASP A 871 27.14 28.06 14.84
CA ASP A 871 28.02 27.07 14.22
C ASP A 871 27.46 25.63 14.33
N PHE A 872 27.87 24.73 13.42
CA PHE A 872 27.53 23.30 13.40
C PHE A 872 28.76 22.43 13.18
N ASP A 873 28.84 21.30 13.89
CA ASP A 873 29.83 20.25 13.66
C ASP A 873 29.09 18.94 13.30
N LEU A 874 28.83 18.73 12.00
CA LEU A 874 28.09 17.58 11.49
C LEU A 874 28.91 16.28 11.61
N VAL A 875 28.24 15.18 11.95
CA VAL A 875 28.84 13.85 12.11
C VAL A 875 28.19 12.85 11.16
N VAL A 876 28.93 11.79 10.80
CA VAL A 876 28.38 10.68 10.01
C VAL A 876 27.48 9.83 10.93
N PRO A 877 26.23 9.50 10.53
CA PRO A 877 25.35 8.62 11.29
C PRO A 877 25.98 7.22 11.47
N PRO A 878 25.75 6.53 12.61
CA PRO A 878 26.24 5.16 12.80
C PRO A 878 25.52 4.17 11.86
N GLY A 879 26.27 3.29 11.17
CA GLY A 879 25.75 2.27 10.25
C GLY A 879 26.46 2.21 8.90
N GLY A 880 26.20 1.15 8.12
CA GLY A 880 26.69 1.00 6.75
C GLY A 880 26.11 2.06 5.81
N ARG A 881 26.81 2.33 4.69
CA ARG A 881 26.40 3.37 3.72
C ARG A 881 26.53 2.93 2.28
N ILE A 882 25.60 3.37 1.44
CA ILE A 882 25.63 3.22 -0.04
C ILE A 882 25.46 4.60 -0.67
N SER A 883 26.23 4.92 -1.71
CA SER A 883 26.06 6.15 -2.46
C SER A 883 26.31 6.00 -3.95
N GLY A 884 25.60 6.80 -4.74
CA GLY A 884 25.69 6.82 -6.20
C GLY A 884 25.15 8.11 -6.79
N GLN A 885 25.12 8.16 -8.12
CA GLN A 885 24.60 9.29 -8.88
C GLN A 885 23.67 8.77 -9.98
N LEU A 886 22.53 9.44 -10.18
CA LEU A 886 21.72 9.31 -11.38
C LEU A 886 22.40 10.09 -12.51
N ILE A 887 22.70 9.39 -13.59
CA ILE A 887 23.40 9.90 -14.75
C ILE A 887 22.52 9.66 -15.96
N ASP A 888 22.38 10.66 -16.80
CA ASP A 888 21.73 10.54 -18.07
C ASP A 888 22.60 9.70 -19.02
N ALA A 889 22.06 8.58 -19.51
CA ALA A 889 22.83 7.64 -20.33
C ALA A 889 23.26 8.24 -21.68
N GLU A 890 22.45 9.13 -22.25
CA GLU A 890 22.70 9.76 -23.55
C GLU A 890 23.72 10.91 -23.45
N THR A 891 23.51 11.82 -22.51
CA THR A 891 24.29 13.07 -22.39
C THR A 891 25.46 12.98 -21.42
N GLY A 892 25.42 12.03 -20.47
CA GLY A 892 26.39 11.93 -19.37
C GLY A 892 26.26 13.03 -18.31
N LEU A 893 25.20 13.84 -18.37
CA LEU A 893 24.86 14.84 -17.36
C LEU A 893 24.18 14.15 -16.16
N PRO A 894 24.29 14.68 -14.93
CA PRO A 894 23.48 14.19 -13.84
C PRO A 894 21.99 14.44 -14.10
N VAL A 895 21.15 13.49 -13.72
CA VAL A 895 19.69 13.63 -13.79
C VAL A 895 19.22 14.42 -12.57
N MET A 896 18.42 15.45 -12.79
CA MET A 896 17.94 16.33 -11.73
C MET A 896 16.75 15.70 -11.01
N GLY A 897 16.95 15.23 -9.78
CA GLY A 897 15.89 14.59 -8.99
C GLY A 897 15.63 13.13 -9.36
N GLY A 898 14.56 12.56 -8.79
CA GLY A 898 14.16 11.16 -8.93
C GLY A 898 14.12 10.42 -7.59
N TRP A 899 13.15 9.52 -7.42
CA TRP A 899 13.00 8.71 -6.21
C TRP A 899 13.78 7.40 -6.32
N MET A 900 14.64 7.14 -5.34
CA MET A 900 15.50 5.96 -5.26
C MET A 900 14.96 5.00 -4.19
N ALA A 901 14.61 3.78 -4.56
CA ALA A 901 14.26 2.71 -3.62
C ALA A 901 15.48 1.82 -3.33
N LEU A 902 15.77 1.61 -2.04
CA LEU A 902 16.65 0.55 -1.55
C LEU A 902 15.83 -0.69 -1.30
N ILE A 903 16.22 -1.81 -1.89
CA ILE A 903 15.47 -3.06 -1.87
C ILE A 903 16.33 -4.12 -1.18
N ASP A 904 15.72 -4.89 -0.27
CA ASP A 904 16.38 -6.03 0.34
C ASP A 904 16.51 -7.14 -0.70
N SER A 905 17.73 -7.63 -0.93
CA SER A 905 17.99 -8.59 -2.00
C SER A 905 17.43 -9.99 -1.72
N GLU A 906 17.11 -10.32 -0.45
CA GLU A 906 16.58 -11.62 -0.06
C GLU A 906 15.04 -11.66 -0.07
N VAL A 907 14.38 -10.54 0.27
CA VAL A 907 12.92 -10.49 0.43
C VAL A 907 12.22 -9.73 -0.71
N GLY A 908 12.94 -8.95 -1.51
CA GLY A 908 12.39 -8.22 -2.66
C GLY A 908 11.56 -6.98 -2.32
N HIS A 909 11.35 -6.68 -1.04
CA HIS A 909 10.59 -5.50 -0.60
C HIS A 909 11.46 -4.24 -0.47
N PRO A 910 10.88 -3.05 -0.73
CA PRO A 910 11.54 -1.78 -0.48
C PRO A 910 11.79 -1.58 1.02
N VAL A 911 13.06 -1.42 1.39
CA VAL A 911 13.52 -1.13 2.75
C VAL A 911 13.34 0.34 3.09
N ARG A 912 13.67 1.22 2.12
CA ARG A 912 13.66 2.68 2.28
C ARG A 912 13.77 3.37 0.92
N GLY A 913 13.12 4.52 0.76
CA GLY A 913 13.34 5.42 -0.37
C GLY A 913 14.11 6.71 0.00
N VAL A 914 14.87 7.26 -0.95
CA VAL A 914 15.50 8.58 -0.84
C VAL A 914 15.38 9.34 -2.17
N GLY A 915 15.21 10.66 -2.12
CA GLY A 915 15.30 11.50 -3.31
C GLY A 915 16.76 11.70 -3.75
N ALA A 916 17.03 11.68 -5.05
CA ALA A 916 18.28 12.18 -5.60
C ALA A 916 18.30 13.72 -5.56
N GLY A 917 19.46 14.30 -5.24
CA GLY A 917 19.65 15.76 -5.25
C GLY A 917 19.60 16.37 -6.66
N GLY A 918 19.67 17.70 -6.78
CA GLY A 918 19.71 18.38 -8.08
C GLY A 918 20.95 18.04 -8.91
N ASP A 919 22.03 17.57 -8.28
CA ASP A 919 23.21 17.01 -8.96
C ASP A 919 23.12 15.49 -9.20
N GLY A 920 21.93 14.89 -9.05
CA GLY A 920 21.67 13.47 -9.22
C GLY A 920 22.27 12.57 -8.14
N MET A 921 22.94 13.11 -7.13
CA MET A 921 23.56 12.30 -6.08
C MET A 921 22.51 11.77 -5.11
N TYR A 922 22.65 10.50 -4.71
CA TYR A 922 21.80 9.87 -3.71
C TYR A 922 22.63 9.08 -2.70
N HIS A 923 22.13 8.98 -1.47
CA HIS A 923 22.84 8.38 -0.34
C HIS A 923 21.89 7.61 0.58
N PHE A 924 22.24 6.37 0.92
CA PHE A 924 21.65 5.60 2.00
C PHE A 924 22.66 5.47 3.14
N SER A 925 22.23 5.72 4.38
CA SER A 925 23.06 5.62 5.58
C SER A 925 22.31 4.90 6.70
N GLY A 926 23.02 4.49 7.75
CA GLY A 926 22.41 3.76 8.87
C GLY A 926 22.07 2.30 8.55
N LEU A 927 22.67 1.72 7.50
CA LEU A 927 22.30 0.38 7.02
C LEU A 927 22.90 -0.71 7.91
N ALA A 928 22.09 -1.73 8.22
CA ALA A 928 22.58 -2.95 8.85
C ALA A 928 23.47 -3.74 7.88
N PRO A 929 24.31 -4.68 8.37
CA PRO A 929 25.02 -5.60 7.50
C PRO A 929 24.02 -6.47 6.73
N GLY A 930 24.13 -6.50 5.40
CA GLY A 930 23.13 -7.11 4.53
C GLY A 930 23.43 -6.98 3.04
N ARG A 931 22.54 -7.51 2.19
CA ARG A 931 22.61 -7.43 0.72
C ARG A 931 21.45 -6.58 0.21
N TYR A 932 21.78 -5.58 -0.59
CA TYR A 932 20.81 -4.59 -1.07
C TYR A 932 20.89 -4.39 -2.58
N LYS A 933 19.79 -3.98 -3.17
CA LYS A 933 19.70 -3.46 -4.54
C LYS A 933 19.13 -2.04 -4.52
N ILE A 934 19.34 -1.30 -5.61
CA ILE A 934 18.84 0.07 -5.74
C ILE A 934 18.09 0.21 -7.06
N LEU A 935 16.87 0.74 -6.99
CA LEU A 935 15.99 1.05 -8.11
C LEU A 935 15.75 2.57 -8.16
N ALA A 936 15.90 3.18 -9.33
CA ALA A 936 15.33 4.49 -9.61
C ALA A 936 13.83 4.29 -9.92
N GLU A 937 13.00 4.27 -8.88
CA GLU A 937 11.59 3.85 -8.94
C GLU A 937 10.71 4.93 -9.59
N GLY A 938 10.95 6.19 -9.25
CA GLY A 938 10.22 7.33 -9.79
C GLY A 938 11.19 8.35 -10.38
N PRO A 939 11.84 8.07 -11.52
CA PRO A 939 12.70 9.05 -12.17
C PRO A 939 11.86 10.20 -12.76
N PRO A 940 12.47 11.36 -13.07
CA PRO A 940 11.75 12.48 -13.68
C PRO A 940 11.09 12.12 -15.02
N ALA A 941 10.06 12.87 -15.40
CA ALA A 941 9.30 12.62 -16.62
C ALA A 941 10.18 12.48 -17.87
N GLY A 942 9.91 11.45 -18.66
CA GLY A 942 10.67 11.07 -19.85
C GLY A 942 11.83 10.10 -19.58
N TYR A 943 12.18 9.78 -18.33
CA TYR A 943 13.12 8.69 -18.04
C TYR A 943 12.41 7.38 -17.71
N THR A 944 13.02 6.26 -18.07
CA THR A 944 12.54 4.93 -17.69
C THR A 944 13.11 4.48 -16.33
N PRO A 945 12.33 3.81 -15.47
CA PRO A 945 12.85 3.22 -14.23
C PRO A 945 13.93 2.15 -14.49
N GLU A 946 15.05 2.23 -13.76
CA GLU A 946 16.17 1.30 -13.90
C GLU A 946 16.85 0.95 -12.58
N LEU A 947 17.41 -0.26 -12.49
CA LEU A 947 18.19 -0.71 -11.35
C LEU A 947 19.69 -0.43 -11.52
N TYR A 948 20.38 -0.29 -10.38
CA TYR A 948 21.84 -0.35 -10.35
C TYR A 948 22.31 -1.66 -11.00
N GLY A 949 23.14 -1.53 -12.05
CA GLY A 949 23.54 -2.65 -12.91
C GLY A 949 23.11 -2.49 -14.37
N GLY A 950 22.17 -1.57 -14.65
CA GLY A 950 21.73 -1.22 -16.02
C GLY A 950 20.63 -2.14 -16.57
N GLU A 951 19.79 -2.69 -15.69
CA GLU A 951 18.63 -3.51 -16.09
C GLU A 951 17.36 -2.64 -16.02
N HIS A 952 16.59 -2.61 -17.10
CA HIS A 952 15.33 -1.88 -17.19
C HIS A 952 14.22 -2.58 -16.40
N CYS A 953 13.40 -1.78 -15.73
CA CYS A 953 12.30 -2.23 -14.89
C CYS A 953 10.98 -1.90 -15.60
N PHE A 954 10.48 -2.84 -16.44
CA PHE A 954 9.18 -2.73 -17.10
C PHE A 954 8.09 -3.34 -16.20
N TRP A 955 7.00 -2.61 -15.96
CA TRP A 955 5.94 -3.08 -15.08
C TRP A 955 5.16 -4.27 -15.70
N PRO A 956 4.92 -5.36 -14.92
CA PRO A 956 5.27 -5.54 -13.52
C PRO A 956 6.77 -5.82 -13.29
N CYS A 957 7.39 -5.05 -12.40
CA CYS A 957 8.82 -5.14 -12.15
C CYS A 957 9.11 -6.07 -10.96
N ASP A 958 9.98 -7.07 -11.18
CA ASP A 958 10.53 -7.92 -10.11
C ASP A 958 12.00 -7.53 -9.81
N PRO A 959 12.22 -6.57 -8.89
CA PRO A 959 13.56 -6.15 -8.52
C PRO A 959 14.36 -7.22 -7.75
N ALA A 960 13.73 -8.30 -7.25
CA ALA A 960 14.43 -9.41 -6.61
C ALA A 960 15.16 -10.28 -7.65
N GLY A 961 14.60 -10.43 -8.86
CA GLY A 961 15.18 -11.22 -9.95
C GLY A 961 16.26 -10.54 -10.80
N ILE A 962 16.27 -9.20 -10.89
CA ILE A 962 17.15 -8.43 -11.80
C ILE A 962 18.02 -7.39 -11.06
N GLY A 963 19.04 -6.82 -11.72
CA GLY A 963 19.93 -5.81 -11.14
C GLY A 963 21.10 -6.36 -10.30
N ALA A 964 22.05 -5.50 -9.96
CA ALA A 964 23.30 -5.86 -9.28
C ALA A 964 23.24 -5.69 -7.75
N GLU A 965 23.68 -6.71 -7.02
CA GLU A 965 23.73 -6.67 -5.56
C GLU A 965 24.85 -5.79 -5.00
N ILE A 966 24.56 -5.15 -3.87
CA ILE A 966 25.47 -4.32 -3.07
C ILE A 966 25.55 -4.89 -1.66
N VAL A 967 26.75 -5.30 -1.25
CA VAL A 967 26.98 -5.94 0.05
C VAL A 967 27.48 -4.92 1.08
N ILE A 968 26.79 -4.83 2.21
CA ILE A 968 27.23 -4.12 3.41
C ILE A 968 27.75 -5.13 4.43
N GLU A 969 29.08 -5.25 4.53
CA GLU A 969 29.71 -6.26 5.40
C GLU A 969 29.69 -5.92 6.91
N SER A 970 29.50 -4.64 7.27
CA SER A 970 29.53 -4.14 8.65
C SER A 970 28.95 -2.72 8.74
N ASP A 971 28.66 -2.26 9.95
CA ASP A 971 28.21 -0.90 10.27
C ASP A 971 29.24 0.21 9.96
N THR A 972 30.39 -0.15 9.37
CA THR A 972 31.42 0.80 8.90
C THR A 972 31.59 0.78 7.37
N THR A 973 30.93 -0.17 6.70
CA THR A 973 31.08 -0.41 5.26
C THR A 973 30.57 0.75 4.43
N ALA A 974 31.30 1.05 3.35
CA ALA A 974 31.11 2.20 2.48
C ALA A 974 31.03 1.78 1.01
N ALA A 975 29.83 1.58 0.49
CA ALA A 975 29.62 1.23 -0.90
C ALA A 975 29.35 2.49 -1.74
N THR A 976 30.42 3.18 -2.15
CA THR A 976 30.34 4.43 -2.94
C THR A 976 30.42 4.17 -4.45
N GLY A 977 29.89 5.07 -5.27
CA GLY A 977 30.01 5.04 -6.73
C GLY A 977 29.04 4.08 -7.43
N LYS A 978 27.86 3.90 -6.84
CA LYS A 978 26.79 3.03 -7.34
C LYS A 978 25.91 3.76 -8.36
N ASN A 979 26.50 4.28 -9.43
CA ASN A 979 25.76 5.14 -10.35
C ASN A 979 24.74 4.35 -11.19
N ILE A 980 23.61 4.97 -11.50
CA ILE A 980 22.56 4.44 -12.39
C ILE A 980 22.50 5.35 -13.60
N HIS A 981 22.47 4.75 -14.78
CA HIS A 981 22.50 5.47 -16.05
C HIS A 981 21.13 5.37 -16.72
N LEU A 982 20.28 6.39 -16.58
CA LEU A 982 18.90 6.35 -17.05
C LEU A 982 18.80 6.73 -18.53
N ASP A 983 18.04 5.94 -19.28
CA ASP A 983 17.64 6.25 -20.65
C ASP A 983 16.44 7.21 -20.68
N PHE A 984 16.54 8.23 -21.54
CA PHE A 984 15.49 9.23 -21.76
C PHE A 984 14.74 8.99 -23.08
N GLU A 985 13.42 9.07 -23.03
CA GLU A 985 12.50 8.99 -24.17
C GLU A 985 11.79 10.33 -24.38
N GLY A 986 12.00 10.96 -25.54
CA GLY A 986 11.32 12.20 -25.94
C GLY A 986 12.24 13.19 -26.65
N THR A 987 11.75 14.39 -26.91
CA THR A 987 12.56 15.51 -27.42
C THR A 987 12.81 16.50 -26.30
N ARG A 988 14.06 16.94 -26.14
CA ARG A 988 14.41 17.91 -25.10
C ARG A 988 15.67 18.72 -25.42
N ILE A 989 15.88 19.77 -24.65
CA ILE A 989 17.13 20.50 -24.54
C ILE A 989 17.65 20.33 -23.11
N ALA A 990 18.93 20.02 -22.93
CA ALA A 990 19.53 19.87 -21.60
C ALA A 990 20.95 20.42 -21.61
N GLY A 991 21.48 20.81 -20.45
CA GLY A 991 22.85 21.30 -20.40
C GLY A 991 23.29 21.80 -19.03
N ARG A 992 24.48 22.39 -18.99
CA ARG A 992 25.05 23.04 -17.81
C ARG A 992 25.29 24.52 -18.03
N VAL A 993 25.15 25.30 -16.97
CA VAL A 993 25.58 26.69 -16.91
C VAL A 993 26.74 26.79 -15.92
N THR A 994 27.88 27.24 -16.43
CA THR A 994 29.12 27.37 -15.65
C THR A 994 29.66 28.79 -15.74
N ARG A 995 30.49 29.18 -14.78
CA ARG A 995 31.21 30.44 -14.83
C ARG A 995 32.45 30.30 -15.70
N GLY A 996 32.65 31.19 -16.66
CA GLY A 996 33.84 31.16 -17.53
C GLY A 996 35.16 31.58 -16.85
N ASP A 997 35.10 32.16 -15.65
CA ASP A 997 36.29 32.54 -14.89
C ASP A 997 36.87 31.40 -14.03
N THR A 998 36.02 30.50 -13.55
CA THR A 998 36.34 29.49 -12.53
C THR A 998 36.02 28.08 -12.98
N GLY A 999 35.13 27.91 -13.95
CA GLY A 999 34.58 26.62 -14.38
C GLY A 999 33.59 26.01 -13.38
N GLU A 1000 33.24 26.74 -12.32
CA GLU A 1000 32.27 26.30 -11.32
C GLU A 1000 30.83 26.40 -11.87
N PRO A 1001 29.91 25.51 -11.48
CA PRO A 1001 28.51 25.63 -11.85
C PRO A 1001 27.90 26.93 -11.30
N VAL A 1002 26.99 27.53 -12.06
CA VAL A 1002 26.24 28.70 -11.60
C VAL A 1002 25.02 28.21 -10.83
N ASP A 1003 25.02 28.46 -9.52
CA ASP A 1003 23.96 28.05 -8.59
C ASP A 1003 22.70 28.91 -8.79
N GLY A 1004 21.67 28.36 -9.45
CA GLY A 1004 20.41 29.06 -9.67
C GLY A 1004 19.47 29.13 -8.46
N SER A 1005 19.88 28.60 -7.29
CA SER A 1005 19.20 28.81 -6.00
C SER A 1005 19.73 30.07 -5.28
N ALA A 1006 20.92 30.54 -5.64
CA ALA A 1006 21.57 31.72 -5.06
C ALA A 1006 21.12 33.05 -5.72
N GLY A 1007 20.21 32.97 -6.70
CA GLY A 1007 19.63 34.06 -7.48
C GLY A 1007 19.03 33.51 -8.77
N TRP A 1008 18.20 34.28 -9.47
CA TRP A 1008 17.57 33.77 -10.70
C TRP A 1008 18.63 33.49 -11.77
N VAL A 1009 18.65 32.23 -12.24
CA VAL A 1009 19.37 31.80 -13.45
C VAL A 1009 18.42 30.92 -14.24
N GLY A 1010 17.95 31.41 -15.38
CA GLY A 1010 16.95 30.75 -16.19
C GLY A 1010 17.42 30.58 -17.62
N LEU A 1011 17.01 29.48 -18.24
CA LEU A 1011 17.12 29.26 -19.66
C LEU A 1011 15.78 29.55 -20.32
N ASP A 1012 15.73 30.56 -21.17
CA ASP A 1012 14.55 30.91 -21.94
C ASP A 1012 14.63 30.36 -23.36
N LEU A 1013 13.49 29.86 -23.83
CA LEU A 1013 13.29 29.34 -25.17
C LEU A 1013 12.52 30.37 -26.00
N PHE A 1014 12.86 30.51 -27.28
CA PHE A 1014 12.14 31.39 -28.20
C PHE A 1014 11.83 30.68 -29.51
N SER A 1015 10.68 30.99 -30.10
CA SER A 1015 10.26 30.49 -31.41
C SER A 1015 11.13 31.07 -32.54
N GLU A 1016 11.01 30.52 -33.75
CA GLU A 1016 11.68 31.07 -34.96
C GLU A 1016 11.29 32.54 -35.25
N THR A 1017 10.11 32.98 -34.79
CA THR A 1017 9.65 34.38 -34.93
C THR A 1017 10.12 35.30 -33.80
N GLY A 1018 10.81 34.75 -32.79
CA GLY A 1018 11.31 35.49 -31.62
C GLY A 1018 10.28 35.66 -30.51
N ASP A 1019 9.17 34.92 -30.56
CA ASP A 1019 8.19 34.90 -29.47
C ASP A 1019 8.75 34.04 -28.32
N TRP A 1020 8.60 34.52 -27.09
CA TRP A 1020 9.03 33.80 -25.90
C TRP A 1020 8.17 32.56 -25.66
N LEU A 1021 8.82 31.45 -25.35
CA LEU A 1021 8.25 30.16 -25.00
C LEU A 1021 8.70 29.78 -23.57
N PRO A 1022 7.94 28.93 -22.86
CA PRO A 1022 8.33 28.45 -21.54
C PRO A 1022 9.73 27.84 -21.54
N GLY A 1023 10.57 28.31 -20.61
CA GLY A 1023 11.94 27.87 -20.40
C GLY A 1023 12.10 26.89 -19.25
N SER A 1024 13.33 26.75 -18.74
CA SER A 1024 13.64 25.95 -17.56
C SER A 1024 14.62 26.69 -16.65
N GLN A 1025 14.45 26.53 -15.34
CA GLN A 1025 15.37 27.11 -14.36
C GLN A 1025 16.63 26.24 -14.24
N VAL A 1026 17.76 26.90 -14.01
CA VAL A 1026 19.01 26.23 -13.66
C VAL A 1026 18.99 25.90 -12.17
N ASN A 1027 19.31 24.67 -11.81
CA ASN A 1027 19.36 24.25 -10.41
C ASN A 1027 20.67 24.65 -9.69
N GLU A 1028 20.82 24.26 -8.43
CA GLU A 1028 22.00 24.55 -7.61
C GLU A 1028 23.30 23.93 -8.12
N ALA A 1029 23.20 22.89 -8.95
CA ALA A 1029 24.31 22.20 -9.60
C ALA A 1029 24.65 22.79 -10.98
N GLY A 1030 23.97 23.87 -11.38
CA GLY A 1030 24.15 24.47 -12.70
C GLY A 1030 23.51 23.68 -13.83
N LEU A 1031 22.61 22.73 -13.56
CA LEU A 1031 21.96 21.87 -14.55
C LEU A 1031 20.58 22.42 -14.92
N TYR A 1032 20.15 22.17 -16.16
CA TYR A 1032 18.79 22.48 -16.61
C TYR A 1032 18.32 21.46 -17.67
N SER A 1033 16.99 21.35 -17.84
CA SER A 1033 16.36 20.54 -18.89
C SER A 1033 14.99 21.12 -19.28
N ILE A 1034 14.71 21.18 -20.58
CA ILE A 1034 13.46 21.65 -21.19
C ILE A 1034 12.87 20.50 -22.01
N LEU A 1035 11.70 20.00 -21.61
CA LEU A 1035 10.90 19.04 -22.38
C LEU A 1035 10.16 19.77 -23.50
N LEU A 1036 10.10 19.16 -24.69
CA LEU A 1036 9.45 19.76 -25.85
C LEU A 1036 8.36 18.85 -26.40
N ASP A 1037 7.12 19.34 -26.33
CA ASP A 1037 5.95 18.65 -26.91
C ASP A 1037 5.88 18.80 -28.43
N GLU A 1038 6.56 19.79 -29.01
CA GLU A 1038 6.65 19.97 -30.47
C GLU A 1038 8.10 20.26 -30.91
N PRO A 1039 8.74 19.38 -31.70
CA PRO A 1039 10.07 19.63 -32.24
C PRO A 1039 10.04 20.69 -33.34
N GLY A 1040 11.11 21.48 -33.45
CA GLY A 1040 11.17 22.55 -34.44
C GLY A 1040 12.36 23.51 -34.26
N PRO A 1041 12.36 24.63 -35.00
CA PRO A 1041 13.37 25.68 -34.92
C PRO A 1041 13.18 26.56 -33.68
N HIS A 1042 14.24 26.72 -32.87
CA HIS A 1042 14.24 27.48 -31.63
C HIS A 1042 15.52 28.32 -31.45
N TYR A 1043 15.41 29.40 -30.68
CA TYR A 1043 16.55 30.14 -30.13
C TYR A 1043 16.62 29.96 -28.61
N LEU A 1044 17.82 30.02 -28.05
CA LEU A 1044 18.06 29.89 -26.60
C LEU A 1044 18.80 31.10 -26.06
N ALA A 1045 18.44 31.50 -24.85
CA ALA A 1045 19.19 32.46 -24.07
C ALA A 1045 19.21 32.06 -22.60
N VAL A 1046 20.35 32.26 -21.95
CA VAL A 1046 20.49 32.13 -20.50
C VAL A 1046 20.58 33.51 -19.89
N PHE A 1047 19.81 33.72 -18.84
CA PHE A 1047 19.76 34.97 -18.12
C PHE A 1047 20.06 34.72 -16.65
N ASN A 1048 20.74 35.67 -16.01
CA ASN A 1048 21.06 35.62 -14.60
C ASN A 1048 20.83 36.98 -13.93
N ASP A 1049 20.65 36.98 -12.60
CA ASP A 1049 20.77 38.22 -11.82
C ASP A 1049 22.24 38.71 -11.83
N MET A 1050 22.55 39.60 -12.77
CA MET A 1050 23.87 40.19 -12.96
C MET A 1050 24.41 40.90 -11.71
N ASN A 1051 23.55 41.38 -10.81
CA ASN A 1051 23.95 42.04 -9.56
C ASN A 1051 24.33 41.04 -8.46
N GLN A 1052 23.71 39.86 -8.47
CA GLN A 1052 24.01 38.79 -7.50
C GLN A 1052 25.16 37.90 -7.97
N HIS A 1053 25.15 37.44 -9.22
CA HIS A 1053 26.13 36.48 -9.72
C HIS A 1053 27.38 37.12 -10.31
N HIS A 1054 27.31 38.41 -10.69
CA HIS A 1054 28.38 39.13 -11.40
C HIS A 1054 28.80 38.46 -12.73
N LEU A 1055 27.81 37.93 -13.47
CA LEU A 1055 27.98 37.22 -14.74
C LEU A 1055 27.15 37.91 -15.82
N MET A 1056 27.64 37.99 -17.06
CA MET A 1056 26.84 38.48 -18.19
C MET A 1056 25.80 37.44 -18.62
N ASN A 1057 24.63 37.90 -19.08
CA ASN A 1057 23.67 37.04 -19.78
C ASN A 1057 24.28 36.60 -21.12
N GLU A 1058 23.74 35.53 -21.70
CA GLU A 1058 24.30 34.98 -22.94
C GLU A 1058 23.20 34.40 -23.84
N VAL A 1059 23.24 34.73 -25.12
CA VAL A 1059 22.44 34.02 -26.14
C VAL A 1059 23.27 32.91 -26.75
N TRP A 1060 22.62 31.83 -27.20
CA TRP A 1060 23.28 30.60 -27.63
C TRP A 1060 24.49 30.80 -28.55
N HIS A 1061 25.56 30.07 -28.22
CA HIS A 1061 26.85 29.98 -28.92
C HIS A 1061 27.79 31.18 -28.69
N ASP A 1062 28.21 31.38 -27.43
CA ASP A 1062 29.26 32.31 -26.98
C ASP A 1062 29.00 33.80 -27.28
N LYS A 1063 27.75 34.25 -27.12
CA LYS A 1063 27.34 35.64 -27.42
C LYS A 1063 26.84 36.34 -26.16
N PRO A 1064 27.75 36.87 -25.32
CA PRO A 1064 27.37 37.58 -24.11
C PRO A 1064 26.65 38.88 -24.43
N CYS A 1065 25.67 39.22 -23.61
CA CYS A 1065 24.82 40.40 -23.71
C CYS A 1065 24.55 40.99 -22.33
N PHE A 1066 24.28 42.29 -22.29
CA PHE A 1066 24.09 43.06 -21.06
C PHE A 1066 22.67 43.63 -21.02
N HIS A 1067 21.87 43.22 -20.03
CA HIS A 1067 20.44 43.57 -19.84
C HIS A 1067 19.52 43.19 -21.03
N ASP A 1068 19.65 43.80 -22.20
CA ASP A 1068 18.78 43.59 -23.36
C ASP A 1068 19.37 42.57 -24.36
N CYS A 1069 19.24 41.28 -24.06
CA CYS A 1069 19.63 40.22 -25.00
C CYS A 1069 18.61 40.12 -26.14
N ASN A 1070 19.05 40.29 -27.38
CA ASN A 1070 18.24 39.94 -28.55
C ASN A 1070 18.36 38.43 -28.80
N PRO A 1071 17.31 37.62 -28.56
CA PRO A 1071 17.40 36.16 -28.68
C PRO A 1071 17.75 35.70 -30.10
N MET A 1072 17.34 36.46 -31.11
CA MET A 1072 17.67 36.19 -32.52
C MET A 1072 19.13 36.47 -32.90
N ALA A 1073 19.92 37.04 -31.98
CA ALA A 1073 21.36 37.17 -32.19
C ALA A 1073 22.11 35.84 -31.99
N GLY A 1074 21.52 34.90 -31.25
CA GLY A 1074 21.99 33.53 -31.08
C GLY A 1074 21.93 32.71 -32.37
N ASP A 1075 22.56 31.54 -32.37
CA ASP A 1075 22.40 30.59 -33.48
C ASP A 1075 21.07 29.83 -33.33
N LEU A 1076 20.36 29.61 -34.44
CA LEU A 1076 19.10 28.86 -34.46
C LEU A 1076 19.40 27.35 -34.33
N ILE A 1077 18.69 26.68 -33.43
CA ILE A 1077 18.73 25.22 -33.28
C ILE A 1077 17.47 24.61 -33.90
N THR A 1078 17.55 23.43 -34.49
CA THR A 1078 16.39 22.72 -35.04
C THR A 1078 16.40 21.29 -34.54
N LEU A 1079 15.36 20.94 -33.78
CA LEU A 1079 15.20 19.63 -33.16
C LEU A 1079 14.22 18.77 -33.96
N VAL A 1080 14.41 17.45 -33.90
CA VAL A 1080 13.43 16.45 -34.36
C VAL A 1080 12.90 15.58 -33.21
N TRP A 1081 11.84 14.83 -33.48
CA TRP A 1081 11.25 13.90 -32.50
C TRP A 1081 12.28 12.89 -31.98
N GLY A 1082 12.38 12.74 -30.65
CA GLY A 1082 13.32 11.85 -29.99
C GLY A 1082 14.75 12.37 -29.85
N GLU A 1083 15.02 13.64 -30.20
CA GLU A 1083 16.37 14.23 -30.13
C GLU A 1083 16.59 14.95 -28.79
N THR A 1084 17.73 14.66 -28.13
CA THR A 1084 18.27 15.49 -27.05
C THR A 1084 19.33 16.45 -27.62
N PHE A 1085 19.12 17.75 -27.44
CA PHE A 1085 20.14 18.76 -27.75
C PHE A 1085 20.86 19.22 -26.48
N VAL A 1086 22.17 18.95 -26.42
CA VAL A 1086 23.02 19.38 -25.29
C VAL A 1086 23.53 20.80 -25.52
N ALA A 1087 23.16 21.71 -24.62
CA ALA A 1087 23.48 23.13 -24.70
C ALA A 1087 24.20 23.64 -23.43
N ASP A 1088 25.52 23.57 -23.40
CA ASP A 1088 26.29 24.11 -22.27
C ASP A 1088 26.58 25.61 -22.46
N PHE A 1089 26.41 26.39 -21.39
CA PHE A 1089 26.73 27.83 -21.34
C PHE A 1089 27.89 28.10 -20.39
N GLU A 1090 28.81 28.96 -20.81
CA GLU A 1090 29.97 29.38 -20.03
C GLU A 1090 29.93 30.91 -19.83
N LEU A 1091 29.23 31.35 -18.77
CA LEU A 1091 28.92 32.76 -18.57
C LEU A 1091 30.18 33.59 -18.30
N THR A 1092 30.31 34.68 -19.07
CA THR A 1092 31.43 35.61 -18.92
C THR A 1092 31.30 36.40 -17.61
N ALA A 1093 32.32 36.31 -16.75
CA ALA A 1093 32.38 37.11 -15.52
C ALA A 1093 32.54 38.60 -15.84
N MET A 1094 31.76 39.44 -15.15
CA MET A 1094 31.91 40.89 -15.23
C MET A 1094 33.18 41.30 -14.49
N GLU A 1095 34.14 41.96 -15.16
CA GLU A 1095 35.34 42.48 -14.49
C GLU A 1095 34.94 43.55 -13.46
N ARG A 1096 35.24 43.33 -12.17
CA ARG A 1096 35.05 44.35 -11.12
C ARG A 1096 36.01 45.51 -11.31
N GLU A 1097 35.50 46.67 -11.75
CA GLU A 1097 36.23 47.93 -11.61
C GLU A 1097 36.09 48.44 -10.16
N LEU A 1098 37.18 48.47 -9.38
CA LEU A 1098 37.12 49.00 -8.02
C LEU A 1098 36.82 50.51 -8.03
N PRO A 1099 36.07 51.03 -7.05
CA PRO A 1099 35.76 52.45 -6.98
C PRO A 1099 37.04 53.28 -6.81
N VAL A 1100 37.14 54.37 -7.57
CA VAL A 1100 38.25 55.32 -7.50
C VAL A 1100 37.94 56.36 -6.43
N ILE A 1101 38.60 56.26 -5.28
CA ILE A 1101 38.43 57.19 -4.15
C ILE A 1101 39.64 58.14 -4.08
N GLU A 1102 39.44 59.41 -4.41
CA GLU A 1102 40.47 60.45 -4.37
C GLU A 1102 40.83 60.88 -2.94
N HIS A 1103 42.00 61.51 -2.80
CA HIS A 1103 42.55 61.91 -1.52
C HIS A 1103 41.60 62.84 -0.74
N ARG A 1104 41.38 62.53 0.55
CA ARG A 1104 40.59 63.30 1.54
C ARG A 1104 39.07 63.15 1.45
N ALA A 1105 38.55 62.27 0.61
CA ALA A 1105 37.18 61.81 0.75
C ALA A 1105 36.98 61.18 2.16
N ARG A 1106 35.84 61.47 2.79
CA ARG A 1106 35.46 60.96 4.11
C ARG A 1106 34.24 60.09 3.93
N ILE A 1107 34.46 58.78 3.89
CA ILE A 1107 33.42 57.77 3.71
C ILE A 1107 33.24 57.08 5.05
N HIS A 1108 32.00 57.03 5.54
CA HIS A 1108 31.68 56.30 6.75
C HIS A 1108 31.88 54.78 6.52
N PRO A 1109 32.40 54.01 7.50
CA PRO A 1109 32.66 52.57 7.31
C PRO A 1109 31.43 51.71 6.94
N SER A 1110 30.22 52.19 7.24
CA SER A 1110 28.97 51.51 6.89
C SER A 1110 28.36 51.94 5.56
N ALA A 1111 29.00 52.87 4.83
CA ALA A 1111 28.57 53.23 3.49
C ALA A 1111 29.03 52.17 2.48
N ARG A 1112 28.18 51.85 1.50
CA ARG A 1112 28.47 50.91 0.42
C ARG A 1112 28.66 51.69 -0.87
N ILE A 1113 29.73 51.41 -1.59
CA ILE A 1113 30.09 52.08 -2.84
C ILE A 1113 30.17 51.01 -3.92
N GLY A 1114 29.34 51.16 -4.96
CA GLY A 1114 29.31 50.26 -6.10
C GLY A 1114 30.57 50.37 -6.94
N ASP A 1115 30.88 49.29 -7.63
CA ASP A 1115 32.03 49.17 -8.52
C ASP A 1115 31.95 50.22 -9.65
N GLY A 1116 33.09 50.66 -10.20
CA GLY A 1116 33.18 51.72 -11.22
C GLY A 1116 32.98 53.15 -10.69
N SER A 1117 32.51 53.31 -9.45
CA SER A 1117 32.23 54.64 -8.88
C SER A 1117 33.48 55.52 -8.72
N VAL A 1118 33.35 56.81 -9.00
CA VAL A 1118 34.40 57.82 -8.83
C VAL A 1118 34.02 58.80 -7.72
N ILE A 1119 34.78 58.80 -6.63
CA ILE A 1119 34.58 59.68 -5.47
C ILE A 1119 35.75 60.67 -5.40
N GLU A 1120 35.50 61.93 -5.75
CA GLU A 1120 36.54 62.95 -5.83
C GLU A 1120 36.94 63.58 -4.47
N GLU A 1121 37.96 64.45 -4.49
CA GLU A 1121 38.52 65.06 -3.28
C GLU A 1121 37.50 65.79 -2.39
N ASN A 1122 37.65 65.60 -1.07
CA ASN A 1122 36.84 66.21 -0.01
C ASN A 1122 35.32 65.90 -0.07
N VAL A 1123 34.92 64.88 -0.82
CA VAL A 1123 33.56 64.34 -0.73
C VAL A 1123 33.32 63.76 0.67
N VAL A 1124 32.09 63.91 1.19
CA VAL A 1124 31.67 63.28 2.45
C VAL A 1124 30.49 62.36 2.19
N ILE A 1125 30.63 61.09 2.54
CA ILE A 1125 29.56 60.08 2.46
C ILE A 1125 29.29 59.60 3.89
N HIS A 1126 28.06 59.82 4.35
CA HIS A 1126 27.63 59.52 5.72
C HIS A 1126 27.22 58.04 5.90
N ALA A 1127 26.91 57.66 7.13
CA ALA A 1127 26.63 56.27 7.50
C ALA A 1127 25.46 55.68 6.71
N PHE A 1128 25.62 54.41 6.29
CA PHE A 1128 24.58 53.63 5.60
C PHE A 1128 24.12 54.18 4.25
N ALA A 1129 24.85 55.14 3.67
CA ALA A 1129 24.61 55.55 2.30
C ALA A 1129 25.01 54.42 1.33
N TYR A 1130 24.16 54.17 0.33
CA TYR A 1130 24.39 53.23 -0.76
C TYR A 1130 24.59 54.00 -2.06
N LEU A 1131 25.71 53.75 -2.73
CA LEU A 1131 25.96 54.21 -4.10
C LEU A 1131 26.00 52.96 -4.98
N GLY A 1132 25.19 52.93 -6.03
CA GLY A 1132 25.23 51.91 -7.07
C GLY A 1132 26.51 51.98 -7.91
N PRO A 1133 26.68 51.07 -8.88
CA PRO A 1133 27.83 51.08 -9.77
C PRO A 1133 27.91 52.35 -10.62
N ASP A 1134 29.12 52.71 -11.06
CA ASP A 1134 29.41 53.85 -11.96
C ASP A 1134 28.93 55.23 -11.47
N VAL A 1135 28.73 55.41 -10.16
CA VAL A 1135 28.35 56.70 -9.58
C VAL A 1135 29.55 57.64 -9.53
N HIS A 1136 29.39 58.87 -10.04
CA HIS A 1136 30.43 59.90 -9.99
C HIS A 1136 30.06 61.02 -9.02
N VAL A 1137 30.69 61.04 -7.84
CA VAL A 1137 30.53 62.11 -6.85
C VAL A 1137 31.72 63.06 -6.89
N THR A 1138 31.48 64.31 -7.29
CA THR A 1138 32.53 65.30 -7.54
C THR A 1138 32.88 66.17 -6.32
N LYS A 1139 33.98 66.92 -6.43
CA LYS A 1139 34.65 67.59 -5.29
C LYS A 1139 33.71 68.34 -4.33
N ASN A 1140 33.95 68.16 -3.04
CA ASN A 1140 33.23 68.82 -1.94
C ASN A 1140 31.71 68.52 -1.87
N ALA A 1141 31.20 67.56 -2.65
CA ALA A 1141 29.81 67.13 -2.49
C ALA A 1141 29.62 66.34 -1.19
N GLN A 1142 28.39 66.33 -0.68
CA GLN A 1142 28.02 65.64 0.54
C GLN A 1142 26.79 64.76 0.31
N VAL A 1143 26.91 63.48 0.67
CA VAL A 1143 25.84 62.48 0.60
C VAL A 1143 25.44 62.13 2.04
N GLY A 1144 24.20 62.44 2.39
CA GLY A 1144 23.63 62.21 3.72
C GLY A 1144 23.57 60.73 4.13
N ALA A 1145 23.28 60.49 5.41
CA ALA A 1145 23.13 59.12 5.91
C ALA A 1145 21.89 58.48 5.29
N PHE A 1146 21.92 57.17 5.02
CA PHE A 1146 20.80 56.42 4.41
C PHE A 1146 20.36 56.92 3.02
N CYS A 1147 21.21 57.67 2.31
CA CYS A 1147 20.93 57.97 0.91
C CYS A 1147 21.09 56.73 0.04
N GLU A 1148 20.23 56.58 -0.96
CA GLU A 1148 20.32 55.55 -1.99
C GLU A 1148 20.52 56.23 -3.34
N ILE A 1149 21.67 55.97 -3.97
CA ILE A 1149 22.06 56.54 -5.24
C ILE A 1149 22.15 55.40 -6.25
N GLY A 1150 21.33 55.44 -7.29
CA GLY A 1150 21.25 54.43 -8.34
C GLY A 1150 22.48 54.41 -9.26
N PRO A 1151 22.66 53.35 -10.06
CA PRO A 1151 23.71 53.24 -11.06
C PRO A 1151 23.89 54.47 -11.97
N GLY A 1152 25.14 54.80 -12.31
CA GLY A 1152 25.47 55.81 -13.33
C GLY A 1152 25.12 57.25 -12.96
N VAL A 1153 24.77 57.54 -11.69
CA VAL A 1153 24.40 58.89 -11.24
C VAL A 1153 25.62 59.81 -11.16
N TYR A 1154 25.46 61.05 -11.62
CA TYR A 1154 26.45 62.11 -11.49
C TYR A 1154 26.03 63.13 -10.42
N ILE A 1155 26.87 63.35 -9.40
CA ILE A 1155 26.67 64.36 -8.34
C ILE A 1155 27.71 65.47 -8.47
N GLY A 1156 27.24 66.64 -8.85
CA GLY A 1156 28.04 67.82 -9.15
C GLY A 1156 28.66 68.50 -7.93
N GLN A 1157 29.65 69.35 -8.22
CA GLN A 1157 30.54 69.91 -7.21
C GLN A 1157 29.79 70.76 -6.17
N ASN A 1158 30.13 70.60 -4.89
CA ASN A 1158 29.51 71.32 -3.77
C ASN A 1158 27.99 71.09 -3.62
N SER A 1159 27.46 70.01 -4.20
CA SER A 1159 26.08 69.62 -3.99
C SER A 1159 25.92 68.92 -2.64
N VAL A 1160 24.75 69.07 -2.02
CA VAL A 1160 24.43 68.49 -0.71
C VAL A 1160 23.14 67.72 -0.83
N LEU A 1161 23.22 66.43 -0.53
CA LEU A 1161 22.08 65.54 -0.38
C LEU A 1161 21.82 65.35 1.11
N GLY A 1162 20.62 65.73 1.56
CA GLY A 1162 20.17 65.48 2.92
C GLY A 1162 20.09 63.98 3.25
N PRO A 1163 19.95 63.59 4.52
CA PRO A 1163 19.76 62.19 4.89
C PRO A 1163 18.52 61.58 4.23
N GLY A 1164 18.58 60.29 3.89
CA GLY A 1164 17.44 59.54 3.35
C GLY A 1164 17.04 59.89 1.91
N CYS A 1165 17.84 60.68 1.18
CA CYS A 1165 17.51 60.98 -0.22
C CYS A 1165 17.64 59.75 -1.14
N PHE A 1166 16.72 59.63 -2.09
CA PHE A 1166 16.81 58.69 -3.20
C PHE A 1166 17.17 59.41 -4.51
N VAL A 1167 18.10 58.86 -5.28
CA VAL A 1167 18.45 59.37 -6.62
C VAL A 1167 18.49 58.19 -7.58
N GLY A 1168 17.53 58.11 -8.50
CA GLY A 1168 17.41 57.04 -9.48
C GLY A 1168 18.48 57.09 -10.56
N ASP A 1169 18.63 55.97 -11.25
CA ASP A 1169 19.72 55.66 -12.17
C ASP A 1169 19.89 56.69 -13.27
N ASN A 1170 21.14 56.87 -13.74
CA ASN A 1170 21.49 57.75 -14.84
C ASN A 1170 21.08 59.23 -14.65
N THR A 1171 20.82 59.64 -13.40
CA THR A 1171 20.45 61.02 -13.06
C THR A 1171 21.67 61.94 -13.05
N HIS A 1172 21.49 63.16 -13.54
CA HIS A 1172 22.51 64.20 -13.55
C HIS A 1172 22.16 65.34 -12.57
N ILE A 1173 22.88 65.40 -11.45
CA ILE A 1173 22.82 66.51 -10.50
C ILE A 1173 23.98 67.47 -10.79
N ASP A 1174 23.72 68.66 -11.30
CA ASP A 1174 24.75 69.66 -11.58
C ASP A 1174 25.27 70.28 -10.26
N LYS A 1175 26.27 71.16 -10.35
CA LYS A 1175 26.97 71.73 -9.19
C LYS A 1175 26.11 72.64 -8.33
N GLY A 1176 26.38 72.61 -7.04
CA GLY A 1176 25.78 73.49 -6.04
C GLY A 1176 24.30 73.22 -5.78
N VAL A 1177 23.80 72.03 -6.10
CA VAL A 1177 22.43 71.60 -5.84
C VAL A 1177 22.25 71.25 -4.36
N TRP A 1178 21.06 71.50 -3.82
CA TRP A 1178 20.67 71.05 -2.49
C TRP A 1178 19.42 70.19 -2.60
N LEU A 1179 19.51 68.94 -2.12
CA LEU A 1179 18.37 68.06 -1.91
C LEU A 1179 18.08 68.02 -0.41
N GLY A 1180 16.85 68.36 -0.02
CA GLY A 1180 16.39 68.30 1.37
C GLY A 1180 16.28 66.86 1.87
N GLU A 1181 16.11 66.71 3.18
CA GLU A 1181 15.95 65.39 3.82
C GLU A 1181 14.83 64.58 3.18
N ALA A 1182 15.07 63.28 2.96
CA ALA A 1182 14.10 62.33 2.39
C ALA A 1182 13.45 62.79 1.07
N SER A 1183 14.15 63.61 0.27
CA SER A 1183 13.70 63.97 -1.07
C SER A 1183 14.10 62.91 -2.10
N SER A 1184 13.28 62.70 -3.12
CA SER A 1184 13.54 61.73 -4.19
C SER A 1184 13.75 62.43 -5.54
N VAL A 1185 14.69 61.89 -6.32
CA VAL A 1185 14.91 62.24 -7.72
C VAL A 1185 14.86 60.97 -8.54
N GLY A 1186 13.95 60.90 -9.50
CA GLY A 1186 13.70 59.74 -10.35
C GLY A 1186 14.76 59.56 -11.43
N HIS A 1187 14.69 58.43 -12.12
CA HIS A 1187 15.66 57.95 -13.10
C HIS A 1187 15.78 58.91 -14.29
N GLY A 1188 17.01 59.11 -14.77
CA GLY A 1188 17.30 59.96 -15.93
C GLY A 1188 16.97 61.45 -15.74
N ALA A 1189 16.71 61.91 -14.52
CA ALA A 1189 16.41 63.32 -14.27
C ALA A 1189 17.66 64.21 -14.44
N ILE A 1190 17.43 65.48 -14.80
CA ILE A 1190 18.48 66.49 -14.94
C ILE A 1190 18.19 67.63 -13.97
N ILE A 1191 18.97 67.69 -12.89
CA ILE A 1191 18.86 68.75 -11.88
C ILE A 1191 19.91 69.82 -12.17
N GLY A 1192 19.46 70.93 -12.72
CA GLY A 1192 20.33 72.02 -13.14
C GLY A 1192 21.08 72.70 -11.99
N LYS A 1193 22.12 73.45 -12.35
CA LYS A 1193 22.99 74.15 -11.40
C LYS A 1193 22.22 75.02 -10.39
N ASP A 1194 22.70 75.06 -9.15
CA ASP A 1194 22.21 75.94 -8.07
C ASP A 1194 20.72 75.71 -7.71
N VAL A 1195 20.15 74.54 -8.06
CA VAL A 1195 18.77 74.16 -7.69
C VAL A 1195 18.66 73.90 -6.19
N ARG A 1196 17.49 74.20 -5.61
CA ARG A 1196 17.14 73.91 -4.22
C ARG A 1196 15.85 73.12 -4.18
N ILE A 1197 15.93 71.89 -3.68
CA ILE A 1197 14.79 71.00 -3.50
C ILE A 1197 14.59 70.85 -1.99
N GLY A 1198 13.38 71.13 -1.53
CA GLY A 1198 13.02 71.03 -0.11
C GLY A 1198 12.91 69.59 0.36
N ASP A 1199 12.81 69.42 1.68
CA ASP A 1199 12.64 68.11 2.31
C ASP A 1199 11.37 67.40 1.80
N PHE A 1200 11.39 66.08 1.66
CA PHE A 1200 10.25 65.26 1.20
C PHE A 1200 9.69 65.62 -0.19
N ALA A 1201 10.41 66.40 -0.99
CA ALA A 1201 9.98 66.70 -2.35
C ALA A 1201 10.30 65.52 -3.29
N GLU A 1202 9.40 65.24 -4.23
CA GLU A 1202 9.53 64.17 -5.20
C GLU A 1202 9.71 64.73 -6.61
N ILE A 1203 10.83 64.42 -7.23
CA ILE A 1203 11.11 64.74 -8.62
C ILE A 1203 11.03 63.43 -9.39
N ARG A 1204 10.00 63.22 -10.20
CA ARG A 1204 9.79 61.95 -10.92
C ARG A 1204 10.75 61.77 -12.10
N ASP A 1205 10.69 60.62 -12.77
CA ASP A 1205 11.66 60.24 -13.80
C ASP A 1205 11.70 61.22 -14.98
N SER A 1206 12.88 61.37 -15.59
CA SER A 1206 13.11 62.20 -16.77
C SER A 1206 12.71 63.69 -16.60
N VAL A 1207 12.60 64.18 -15.38
CA VAL A 1207 12.34 65.60 -15.09
C VAL A 1207 13.60 66.44 -15.33
N GLU A 1208 13.43 67.57 -16.00
CA GLU A 1208 14.50 68.56 -16.20
C GLU A 1208 14.23 69.84 -15.40
N LEU A 1209 15.01 70.08 -14.35
CA LEU A 1209 14.99 71.33 -13.61
C LEU A 1209 16.05 72.28 -14.13
N GLY A 1210 15.62 73.40 -14.70
CA GLY A 1210 16.51 74.47 -15.12
C GLY A 1210 17.31 75.06 -13.95
N LYS A 1211 18.40 75.75 -14.28
CA LYS A 1211 19.27 76.41 -13.31
C LYS A 1211 18.49 77.28 -12.30
N SER A 1212 18.91 77.26 -11.03
CA SER A 1212 18.37 78.09 -9.94
C SER A 1212 16.89 77.84 -9.61
N VAL A 1213 16.29 76.74 -10.06
CA VAL A 1213 14.92 76.38 -9.68
C VAL A 1213 14.84 76.12 -8.17
N ARG A 1214 13.73 76.52 -7.56
CA ARG A 1214 13.41 76.25 -6.16
C ARG A 1214 12.13 75.44 -6.07
N VAL A 1215 12.23 74.28 -5.46
CA VAL A 1215 11.12 73.37 -5.19
C VAL A 1215 10.90 73.38 -3.68
N ALA A 1216 9.71 73.74 -3.22
CA ALA A 1216 9.38 73.70 -1.80
C ALA A 1216 9.33 72.26 -1.27
N SER A 1217 9.39 72.10 0.06
CA SER A 1217 9.26 70.80 0.71
C SER A 1217 7.92 70.14 0.39
N GLY A 1218 7.91 68.81 0.23
CA GLY A 1218 6.71 68.03 -0.06
C GLY A 1218 6.09 68.24 -1.45
N VAL A 1219 6.77 68.96 -2.35
CA VAL A 1219 6.29 69.21 -3.71
C VAL A 1219 6.66 68.05 -4.62
N CYS A 1220 5.69 67.64 -5.43
CA CYS A 1220 5.86 66.59 -6.44
C CYS A 1220 5.92 67.18 -7.86
N ILE A 1221 6.84 66.71 -8.67
CA ILE A 1221 7.02 67.10 -10.07
C ILE A 1221 6.93 65.85 -10.94
N GLU A 1222 5.91 65.81 -11.80
CA GLU A 1222 5.54 64.65 -12.61
C GLU A 1222 6.56 64.29 -13.69
N HIS A 1223 6.53 63.03 -14.11
CA HIS A 1223 7.47 62.42 -15.07
C HIS A 1223 7.60 63.25 -16.36
N GLY A 1224 8.83 63.40 -16.87
CA GLY A 1224 9.11 64.11 -18.13
C GLY A 1224 8.87 65.63 -18.08
N THR A 1225 8.61 66.22 -16.91
CA THR A 1225 8.34 67.66 -16.79
C THR A 1225 9.63 68.47 -16.98
N VAL A 1226 9.56 69.52 -17.80
CA VAL A 1226 10.66 70.48 -18.00
C VAL A 1226 10.32 71.82 -17.35
N ILE A 1227 11.14 72.25 -16.39
CA ILE A 1227 10.95 73.49 -15.64
C ILE A 1227 12.03 74.48 -16.02
N ALA A 1228 11.62 75.64 -16.52
CA ALA A 1228 12.56 76.67 -16.93
C ALA A 1228 13.37 77.22 -15.75
N LYS A 1229 14.59 77.69 -16.04
CA LYS A 1229 15.49 78.31 -15.07
C LYS A 1229 14.82 79.44 -14.26
N ASP A 1230 15.32 79.65 -13.05
CA ASP A 1230 14.90 80.70 -12.11
C ASP A 1230 13.41 80.61 -11.68
N SER A 1231 12.77 79.45 -11.87
CA SER A 1231 11.39 79.20 -11.43
C SER A 1231 11.29 78.83 -9.96
N VAL A 1232 10.13 79.11 -9.35
CA VAL A 1232 9.82 78.74 -7.97
C VAL A 1232 8.52 77.94 -7.98
N ILE A 1233 8.54 76.79 -7.32
CA ILE A 1233 7.41 75.87 -7.18
C ILE A 1233 7.09 75.78 -5.70
N ASP A 1234 6.09 76.55 -5.28
CA ASP A 1234 5.72 76.70 -3.87
C ASP A 1234 4.55 75.79 -3.46
N THR A 1235 3.91 75.09 -4.41
CA THR A 1235 2.77 74.19 -4.16
C THR A 1235 2.73 73.07 -5.21
N GLY A 1236 2.61 71.82 -4.76
CA GLY A 1236 2.33 70.63 -5.55
C GLY A 1236 2.04 69.50 -4.57
N ASN A 1237 1.00 68.70 -4.80
CA ASN A 1237 0.60 67.64 -3.88
C ASN A 1237 0.60 66.34 -4.68
N CYS A 1238 1.32 65.32 -4.20
CA CYS A 1238 1.22 63.97 -4.73
C CYS A 1238 -0.18 63.44 -4.45
N HIS A 1239 -0.88 62.99 -5.48
CA HIS A 1239 -2.16 62.32 -5.34
C HIS A 1239 -2.18 61.05 -6.16
#